data_AF-A0A2W4PF03-F1
#
_entry.id   AF-A0A2W4PF03-F1
#
_cell.length_a   1.000
_cell.length_b   1.000
_cell.length_c   1.000
_cell.angle_alpha   90.00
_cell.angle_beta   90.00
_cell.angle_gamma   90.00
#
_symmetry.space_group_name_H-M   'P 1'
#
loop_
_entity.id
_entity.type
_entity.pdbx_description
1 polymer ?
#
loop_
_entity_poly.entity_id
_entity_poly.type
_entity_poly.pdbx_seq_one_letter_code
_entity_poly.pdbx_strand_id
1 'polypeptide(L)'
;MFKKQRRVLVAPLLVLLVSALFASPAAAQCSPNGTAGNDDITCTGTHTQPVNTSTGNDIVRIEGQVLRVITHTGDSLTVIIAPGGRLDTTSPTNDAIRFTGSGSVTTQGDISAGLTAINILGSDGSIVSEGNISAGQDGLVIAGDGNITSTGNIDAKRFGILLDGIGTITSTGDITTTNNAAIMSFSGTIISTGNITSTNSYGIRLASGNITSTGDINTGDHGISISSGGGNITSTGNITSTHGSGIYLQGGGDIISTGDVSGEQYGIAILGGGGNITSTGNITSTHGSGIYLQGGGDIISTGDVSGEQDGIAILGGGGNIVSTGNITSTHGSGIYLQGGGDIISIGDVSGEQDGIAILGGGGNITSTGNISAALGDGIRVEGDAILTSVGDVQGNNTGIYIDGNATIMSVGDVHGNTIGILVTGDATLTSIGDVHANGVGILVAGGGKVTSVGNIRSTGSGILVEGDATIDVQGSISSDGNGILGGEGGQLLLIDTVVTGGSAAIHTAGGNDAVFLSGNSRIEGDIRMGEGDDTVQISSGARVNGIIYGGEGDETEGDLLIVGDATYCRDQHDSFADYMNQRALIASINPDDATFTSEGETYTIREFERLESGLRLQRCHHFIDDGRINAYDLGASVAGYCNVEEGVNLWAIAADGSGQADVSVSGAQMRAALEAAVSSGQHQLIAEGALGSSLWALASNEYQLMGPDINEPGKMYSFIFAPDRCGEGAAL
;
A
#
# COMPACT_ATOMS: atom_id res chain seq x y z
N MET A 1 7.42 -96.15 3.29
CA MET A 1 8.78 -96.72 3.20
C MET A 1 9.54 -96.30 4.47
N PHE A 2 9.87 -97.29 5.32
CA PHE A 2 10.66 -97.29 6.58
C PHE A 2 10.38 -96.22 7.68
N LYS A 3 9.76 -96.52 8.84
CA LYS A 3 10.09 -97.41 10.01
C LYS A 3 10.96 -96.74 11.11
N LYS A 4 10.38 -96.61 12.32
CA LYS A 4 10.85 -97.13 13.63
C LYS A 4 9.88 -96.68 14.74
N GLN A 5 9.02 -97.52 15.35
CA GLN A 5 9.26 -98.49 16.45
C GLN A 5 10.18 -97.95 17.54
N ARG A 6 9.92 -97.98 18.85
CA ARG A 6 9.11 -98.77 19.81
C ARG A 6 9.27 -97.99 21.15
N ARG A 7 8.40 -98.00 22.16
CA ARG A 7 8.14 -99.10 23.11
C ARG A 7 7.12 -98.60 24.15
N VAL A 8 6.19 -99.48 24.50
CA VAL A 8 5.21 -99.34 25.58
C VAL A 8 5.87 -99.70 26.92
N LEU A 9 5.53 -98.96 27.98
CA LEU A 9 5.55 -99.47 29.36
C LEU A 9 4.25 -99.01 30.04
N VAL A 10 3.43 -99.99 30.45
CA VAL A 10 2.20 -99.82 31.23
C VAL A 10 2.52 -100.17 32.68
N ALA A 11 2.12 -99.31 33.61
CA ALA A 11 1.82 -99.69 35.00
C ALA A 11 0.62 -98.85 35.50
N PRO A 12 -0.27 -99.42 36.33
CA PRO A 12 -1.67 -98.99 36.45
C PRO A 12 -1.86 -98.00 37.60
N LEU A 13 -2.79 -97.05 37.48
CA LEU A 13 -3.25 -96.30 38.65
C LEU A 13 -4.70 -95.82 38.52
N LEU A 14 -5.56 -96.54 39.24
CA LEU A 14 -6.70 -96.09 40.04
C LEU A 14 -7.50 -94.88 39.51
N VAL A 15 -8.69 -95.18 38.98
CA VAL A 15 -9.78 -94.23 38.76
C VAL A 15 -10.22 -93.66 40.10
N LEU A 16 -9.89 -92.39 40.35
CA LEU A 16 -10.61 -91.55 41.32
C LEU A 16 -11.52 -90.63 40.52
N LEU A 17 -12.82 -90.91 40.57
CA LEU A 17 -13.87 -90.07 39.99
C LEU A 17 -13.94 -88.77 40.81
N VAL A 18 -13.20 -87.74 40.39
CA VAL A 18 -13.48 -86.36 40.82
C VAL A 18 -14.55 -85.85 39.88
N SER A 19 -15.79 -85.81 40.38
CA SER A 19 -16.86 -85.02 39.80
C SER A 19 -16.43 -83.55 39.82
N ALA A 20 -15.79 -83.09 38.74
CA ALA A 20 -15.68 -81.68 38.46
C ALA A 20 -17.12 -81.15 38.37
N LEU A 21 -17.52 -80.32 39.34
CA LEU A 21 -18.67 -79.46 39.16
C LEU A 21 -18.38 -78.65 37.89
N PHE A 22 -19.07 -78.99 36.80
CA PHE A 22 -19.25 -78.05 35.71
C PHE A 22 -20.06 -76.89 36.30
N ALA A 23 -19.37 -75.85 36.78
CA ALA A 23 -20.00 -74.56 36.96
C ALA A 23 -20.47 -74.13 35.57
N SER A 24 -21.77 -74.12 35.36
CA SER A 24 -22.39 -73.47 34.21
C SER A 24 -21.76 -72.08 34.05
N PRO A 25 -21.38 -71.63 32.84
CA PRO A 25 -20.96 -70.25 32.67
C PRO A 25 -22.04 -69.35 33.25
N ALA A 26 -21.67 -68.46 34.18
CA ALA A 26 -22.60 -67.53 34.79
C ALA A 26 -23.40 -66.83 33.68
N ALA A 27 -24.73 -66.84 33.79
CA ALA A 27 -25.58 -66.17 32.82
C ALA A 27 -25.18 -64.70 32.77
N ALA A 28 -24.92 -64.19 31.57
CA ALA A 28 -24.59 -62.79 31.37
C ALA A 28 -25.74 -61.91 31.90
N GLN A 29 -25.50 -61.19 33.00
CA GLN A 29 -26.49 -60.34 33.65
C GLN A 29 -25.83 -59.05 34.13
N CYS A 30 -26.52 -57.94 33.89
CA CYS A 30 -26.33 -56.71 34.64
C CYS A 30 -27.05 -56.87 35.99
N SER A 31 -26.32 -56.74 37.10
CA SER A 31 -26.86 -56.96 38.44
C SER A 31 -26.25 -55.97 39.45
N PRO A 32 -27.04 -55.49 40.44
CA PRO A 32 -28.49 -55.68 40.60
C PRO A 32 -29.29 -54.99 39.48
N ASN A 33 -30.61 -55.23 39.42
CA ASN A 33 -31.50 -54.41 38.58
C ASN A 33 -31.64 -53.02 39.21
N GLY A 34 -31.83 -51.99 38.39
CA GLY A 34 -32.07 -50.63 38.87
C GLY A 34 -33.35 -50.48 39.70
N THR A 35 -33.31 -49.56 40.65
CA THR A 35 -34.33 -49.27 41.65
C THR A 35 -34.54 -47.74 41.77
N ALA A 36 -35.43 -47.30 42.66
CA ALA A 36 -35.69 -45.88 42.86
C ALA A 36 -34.64 -45.17 43.76
N GLY A 37 -33.42 -45.70 43.86
CA GLY A 37 -32.33 -45.16 44.65
C GLY A 37 -30.99 -45.30 43.91
N ASN A 38 -29.89 -44.93 44.56
CA ASN A 38 -28.56 -45.01 43.95
C ASN A 38 -28.12 -46.47 43.82
N ASP A 39 -27.95 -46.93 42.59
CA ASP A 39 -27.56 -48.30 42.28
C ASP A 39 -26.16 -48.40 41.64
N ASP A 40 -25.44 -49.47 41.97
CA ASP A 40 -24.14 -49.82 41.38
C ASP A 40 -24.28 -51.15 40.63
N ILE A 41 -24.45 -51.07 39.31
CA ILE A 41 -24.84 -52.16 38.43
C ILE A 41 -23.62 -52.65 37.65
N THR A 42 -23.25 -53.92 37.80
CA THR A 42 -22.15 -54.52 37.02
C THR A 42 -22.70 -55.47 35.96
N CYS A 43 -22.34 -55.22 34.70
CA CYS A 43 -22.69 -56.01 33.53
C CYS A 43 -21.52 -56.94 33.14
N THR A 44 -21.71 -58.24 33.36
CA THR A 44 -20.76 -59.30 32.97
C THR A 44 -21.33 -60.14 31.82
N GLY A 45 -20.46 -60.66 30.95
CA GLY A 45 -20.87 -61.43 29.76
C GLY A 45 -21.68 -60.61 28.74
N THR A 46 -22.34 -61.25 27.77
CA THR A 46 -23.16 -60.56 26.74
C THR A 46 -24.62 -60.34 27.17
N HIS A 47 -24.96 -59.10 27.51
CA HIS A 47 -26.30 -58.66 27.89
C HIS A 47 -27.11 -58.18 26.67
N THR A 48 -28.31 -58.75 26.46
CA THR A 48 -29.12 -58.57 25.24
C THR A 48 -30.44 -57.83 25.47
N GLN A 49 -30.74 -57.43 26.71
CA GLN A 49 -31.93 -56.66 27.09
C GLN A 49 -31.55 -55.22 27.44
N PRO A 50 -32.49 -54.26 27.41
CA PRO A 50 -32.25 -52.92 27.91
C PRO A 50 -31.85 -52.93 29.39
N VAL A 51 -30.91 -52.06 29.78
CA VAL A 51 -30.54 -51.85 31.18
C VAL A 51 -31.30 -50.62 31.67
N ASN A 52 -32.26 -50.80 32.58
CA ASN A 52 -32.97 -49.69 33.20
C ASN A 52 -32.42 -49.43 34.61
N THR A 53 -31.84 -48.25 34.81
CA THR A 53 -31.27 -47.85 36.11
C THR A 53 -32.29 -47.13 37.00
N SER A 54 -33.45 -46.72 36.45
CA SER A 54 -34.51 -46.02 37.17
C SER A 54 -34.05 -44.63 37.66
N THR A 55 -34.14 -44.30 38.95
CA THR A 55 -33.96 -42.92 39.47
C THR A 55 -32.92 -42.93 40.57
N GLY A 56 -32.13 -41.87 40.67
CA GLY A 56 -31.05 -41.77 41.65
C GLY A 56 -29.77 -41.32 40.97
N ASN A 57 -28.65 -41.53 41.66
CA ASN A 57 -27.31 -41.36 41.11
C ASN A 57 -26.72 -42.76 40.90
N ASP A 58 -26.72 -43.24 39.68
CA ASP A 58 -26.43 -44.63 39.35
C ASP A 58 -25.07 -44.79 38.69
N ILE A 59 -24.46 -45.95 38.89
CA ILE A 59 -23.23 -46.37 38.23
C ILE A 59 -23.50 -47.66 37.46
N VAL A 60 -23.09 -47.71 36.19
CA VAL A 60 -23.10 -48.94 35.38
C VAL A 60 -21.67 -49.28 34.98
N ARG A 61 -21.15 -50.42 35.46
CA ARG A 61 -19.84 -50.96 35.10
C ARG A 61 -19.98 -52.06 34.06
N ILE A 62 -19.37 -51.90 32.89
CA ILE A 62 -19.44 -52.87 31.80
C ILE A 62 -18.11 -53.62 31.71
N GLU A 63 -18.10 -54.86 32.18
CA GLU A 63 -16.96 -55.78 32.04
C GLU A 63 -17.17 -56.77 30.87
N GLY A 64 -18.42 -56.94 30.43
CA GLY A 64 -18.82 -57.77 29.29
C GLY A 64 -19.28 -56.96 28.09
N GLN A 65 -20.39 -57.33 27.46
CA GLN A 65 -20.98 -56.62 26.33
C GLN A 65 -22.42 -56.22 26.64
N VAL A 66 -22.79 -54.97 26.39
CA VAL A 66 -24.20 -54.50 26.47
C VAL A 66 -24.66 -54.16 25.07
N LEU A 67 -25.68 -54.87 24.58
CA LEU A 67 -26.15 -54.76 23.18
C LEU A 67 -27.43 -53.93 22.98
N ARG A 68 -27.98 -53.38 24.07
CA ARG A 68 -29.21 -52.59 24.08
C ARG A 68 -29.04 -51.35 24.93
N VAL A 69 -29.96 -50.40 24.77
CA VAL A 69 -29.97 -49.10 25.44
C VAL A 69 -29.87 -49.22 26.97
N ILE A 70 -29.08 -48.32 27.57
CA ILE A 70 -29.14 -48.01 29.00
C ILE A 70 -30.11 -46.82 29.18
N THR A 71 -31.19 -47.02 29.91
CA THR A 71 -32.20 -45.97 30.18
C THR A 71 -32.13 -45.50 31.62
N HIS A 72 -32.18 -44.18 31.83
CA HIS A 72 -32.17 -43.56 33.15
C HIS A 72 -33.17 -42.40 33.25
N THR A 73 -33.67 -42.16 34.46
CA THR A 73 -34.68 -41.13 34.81
C THR A 73 -34.28 -40.28 36.02
N GLY A 74 -33.11 -40.51 36.62
CA GLY A 74 -32.59 -39.80 37.79
C GLY A 74 -31.65 -38.64 37.47
N ASP A 75 -30.95 -38.18 38.51
CA ASP A 75 -30.11 -36.97 38.47
C ASP A 75 -28.76 -37.22 37.76
N SER A 76 -28.17 -38.41 37.92
CA SER A 76 -26.84 -38.71 37.39
C SER A 76 -26.66 -40.18 37.04
N LEU A 77 -26.01 -40.44 35.90
CA LEU A 77 -25.55 -41.76 35.48
C LEU A 77 -24.06 -41.72 35.16
N THR A 78 -23.30 -42.59 35.79
CA THR A 78 -21.89 -42.85 35.43
C THR A 78 -21.78 -44.21 34.75
N VAL A 79 -21.29 -44.27 33.51
CA VAL A 79 -21.03 -45.53 32.79
C VAL A 79 -19.53 -45.74 32.64
N ILE A 80 -19.01 -46.84 33.19
CA ILE A 80 -17.59 -47.18 33.15
C ILE A 80 -17.42 -48.46 32.34
N ILE A 81 -16.77 -48.39 31.19
CA ILE A 81 -16.46 -49.53 30.34
C ILE A 81 -15.05 -50.02 30.71
N ALA A 82 -15.00 -51.14 31.41
CA ALA A 82 -13.75 -51.74 31.86
C ALA A 82 -12.96 -52.33 30.68
N PRO A 83 -11.64 -52.59 30.82
CA PRO A 83 -10.85 -53.24 29.77
C PRO A 83 -11.48 -54.57 29.31
N GLY A 84 -11.78 -54.67 28.01
CA GLY A 84 -12.47 -55.82 27.41
C GLY A 84 -14.00 -55.72 27.39
N GLY A 85 -14.56 -54.73 28.09
CA GLY A 85 -15.98 -54.38 28.04
C GLY A 85 -16.36 -53.65 26.75
N ARG A 86 -17.63 -53.73 26.34
CA ARG A 86 -18.18 -53.00 25.18
C ARG A 86 -19.62 -52.55 25.41
N LEU A 87 -19.90 -51.29 25.11
CA LEU A 87 -21.26 -50.79 24.90
C LEU A 87 -21.52 -50.70 23.39
N ASP A 88 -22.22 -51.68 22.82
CA ASP A 88 -22.38 -51.86 21.37
C ASP A 88 -23.88 -52.05 21.03
N THR A 89 -24.58 -50.92 20.90
CA THR A 89 -26.01 -50.87 20.60
C THR A 89 -26.29 -50.64 19.12
N THR A 90 -25.45 -51.17 18.23
CA THR A 90 -25.44 -50.93 16.77
C THR A 90 -26.71 -51.32 15.99
N SER A 91 -27.77 -51.78 16.66
CA SER A 91 -29.08 -51.95 16.04
C SER A 91 -29.66 -50.58 15.63
N PRO A 92 -30.20 -50.41 14.40
CA PRO A 92 -30.48 -49.10 13.78
C PRO A 92 -31.44 -48.15 14.53
N THR A 93 -32.12 -48.64 15.56
CA THR A 93 -33.12 -47.89 16.34
C THR A 93 -32.73 -47.68 17.79
N ASN A 94 -31.54 -48.13 18.20
CA ASN A 94 -31.15 -48.11 19.60
C ASN A 94 -30.17 -46.97 19.87
N ASP A 95 -30.53 -46.15 20.85
CA ASP A 95 -29.57 -45.31 21.54
C ASP A 95 -28.65 -46.19 22.41
N ALA A 96 -27.41 -45.75 22.67
CA ALA A 96 -26.57 -46.44 23.66
C ALA A 96 -26.95 -46.04 25.08
N ILE A 97 -27.10 -44.74 25.35
CA ILE A 97 -27.57 -44.19 26.62
C ILE A 97 -28.69 -43.20 26.34
N ARG A 98 -29.83 -43.36 27.04
CA ARG A 98 -31.00 -42.50 26.89
C ARG A 98 -31.52 -42.01 28.24
N PHE A 99 -31.55 -40.71 28.43
CA PHE A 99 -32.19 -40.02 29.54
C PHE A 99 -33.56 -39.53 29.10
N THR A 100 -34.61 -39.93 29.82
CA THR A 100 -35.98 -39.48 29.51
C THR A 100 -36.38 -38.21 30.28
N GLY A 101 -35.50 -37.70 31.15
CA GLY A 101 -35.64 -36.44 31.87
C GLY A 101 -34.31 -35.68 31.87
N SER A 102 -34.22 -34.66 32.72
CA SER A 102 -32.99 -33.90 32.93
C SER A 102 -31.98 -34.68 33.77
N GLY A 103 -30.69 -34.36 33.63
CA GLY A 103 -29.65 -34.95 34.45
C GLY A 103 -28.26 -34.93 33.83
N SER A 104 -27.33 -35.65 34.46
CA SER A 104 -25.93 -35.72 34.05
C SER A 104 -25.51 -37.11 33.62
N VAL A 105 -24.74 -37.21 32.55
CA VAL A 105 -24.13 -38.46 32.08
C VAL A 105 -22.61 -38.30 32.06
N THR A 106 -21.91 -39.23 32.71
CA THR A 106 -20.46 -39.36 32.61
C THR A 106 -20.12 -40.72 32.03
N THR A 107 -19.32 -40.78 30.97
CA THR A 107 -18.87 -42.03 30.35
C THR A 107 -17.36 -42.15 30.29
N GLN A 108 -16.86 -43.35 30.60
CA GLN A 108 -15.46 -43.74 30.45
C GLN A 108 -15.35 -44.98 29.55
N GLY A 109 -14.67 -44.83 28.41
CA GLY A 109 -14.48 -45.89 27.40
C GLY A 109 -15.37 -45.76 26.17
N ASP A 110 -15.09 -46.57 25.15
CA ASP A 110 -15.64 -46.40 23.81
C ASP A 110 -17.11 -46.86 23.69
N ILE A 111 -17.91 -46.09 22.95
CA ILE A 111 -19.34 -46.33 22.73
C ILE A 111 -19.60 -46.57 21.24
N SER A 112 -20.37 -47.61 20.92
CA SER A 112 -20.92 -47.84 19.58
C SER A 112 -22.45 -47.87 19.63
N ALA A 113 -23.12 -47.04 18.82
CA ALA A 113 -24.56 -46.88 18.81
C ALA A 113 -25.15 -46.96 17.40
N GLY A 114 -26.34 -47.57 17.26
CA GLY A 114 -27.02 -47.65 15.98
C GLY A 114 -27.84 -46.40 15.63
N LEU A 115 -28.26 -45.63 16.65
CA LEU A 115 -28.95 -44.35 16.51
C LEU A 115 -28.14 -43.21 17.16
N THR A 116 -28.36 -42.93 18.45
CA THR A 116 -27.64 -41.88 19.19
C THR A 116 -26.73 -42.47 20.28
N ALA A 117 -25.49 -41.99 20.44
CA ALA A 117 -24.63 -42.53 21.50
C ALA A 117 -25.10 -42.10 22.90
N ILE A 118 -25.30 -40.81 23.14
CA ILE A 118 -25.85 -40.29 24.39
C ILE A 118 -26.95 -39.28 24.07
N ASN A 119 -28.16 -39.53 24.57
CA ASN A 119 -29.34 -38.71 24.29
C ASN A 119 -30.04 -38.27 25.58
N ILE A 120 -29.95 -36.98 25.93
CA ILE A 120 -30.68 -36.36 27.03
C ILE A 120 -31.88 -35.58 26.49
N LEU A 121 -33.08 -36.02 26.87
CA LEU A 121 -34.35 -35.44 26.39
C LEU A 121 -34.98 -34.44 27.36
N GLY A 122 -34.34 -34.21 28.51
CA GLY A 122 -34.77 -33.22 29.48
C GLY A 122 -34.65 -31.78 28.99
N SER A 123 -35.22 -30.85 29.76
CA SER A 123 -35.08 -29.41 29.53
C SER A 123 -33.67 -28.89 29.82
N ASP A 124 -32.88 -29.67 30.56
CA ASP A 124 -31.52 -29.36 30.96
C ASP A 124 -30.68 -30.64 31.08
N GLY A 125 -29.36 -30.52 30.89
CA GLY A 125 -28.47 -31.67 31.04
C GLY A 125 -26.98 -31.36 31.07
N SER A 126 -26.20 -32.39 31.38
CA SER A 126 -24.74 -32.35 31.27
C SER A 126 -24.20 -33.67 30.74
N ILE A 127 -23.30 -33.63 29.77
CA ILE A 127 -22.60 -34.82 29.26
C ILE A 127 -21.11 -34.62 29.42
N VAL A 128 -20.42 -35.62 30.00
CA VAL A 128 -18.96 -35.75 29.99
C VAL A 128 -18.62 -37.11 29.37
N SER A 129 -17.97 -37.12 28.21
CA SER A 129 -17.61 -38.35 27.49
C SER A 129 -16.11 -38.41 27.21
N GLU A 130 -15.43 -39.40 27.79
CA GLU A 130 -13.97 -39.53 27.65
C GLU A 130 -13.53 -40.45 26.50
N GLY A 131 -14.37 -41.44 26.13
CA GLY A 131 -14.04 -42.45 25.12
C GLY A 131 -14.48 -42.09 23.70
N ASN A 132 -14.03 -42.89 22.72
CA ASN A 132 -14.40 -42.69 21.32
C ASN A 132 -15.85 -43.13 21.09
N ILE A 133 -16.54 -42.43 20.19
CA ILE A 133 -17.93 -42.67 19.83
C ILE A 133 -18.02 -43.02 18.35
N SER A 134 -18.74 -44.09 18.05
CA SER A 134 -19.23 -44.38 16.70
C SER A 134 -20.76 -44.49 16.74
N ALA A 135 -21.45 -43.59 16.05
CA ALA A 135 -22.90 -43.49 16.08
C ALA A 135 -23.53 -43.58 14.67
N GLY A 136 -24.60 -44.35 14.54
CA GLY A 136 -25.33 -44.48 13.29
C GLY A 136 -26.06 -43.22 12.83
N GLN A 137 -26.38 -42.29 13.75
CA GLN A 137 -26.92 -40.97 13.44
C GLN A 137 -26.19 -39.88 14.24
N ASP A 138 -26.40 -39.80 15.56
CA ASP A 138 -25.94 -38.68 16.38
C ASP A 138 -24.97 -39.12 17.48
N GLY A 139 -23.90 -38.38 17.73
CA GLY A 139 -22.96 -38.66 18.81
C GLY A 139 -23.56 -38.29 20.17
N LEU A 140 -23.40 -37.02 20.56
CA LEU A 140 -23.85 -36.48 21.84
C LEU A 140 -25.00 -35.49 21.63
N VAL A 141 -26.12 -35.70 22.33
CA VAL A 141 -27.32 -34.86 22.18
C VAL A 141 -27.88 -34.44 23.54
N ILE A 142 -28.09 -33.14 23.71
CA ILE A 142 -28.93 -32.55 24.75
C ILE A 142 -30.04 -31.75 24.06
N ALA A 143 -31.31 -32.08 24.34
CA ALA A 143 -32.48 -31.43 23.74
C ALA A 143 -32.86 -30.08 24.38
N GLY A 144 -32.28 -29.75 25.53
CA GLY A 144 -32.49 -28.49 26.24
C GLY A 144 -31.18 -27.77 26.56
N ASP A 145 -31.19 -26.96 27.61
CA ASP A 145 -30.01 -26.21 28.06
C ASP A 145 -28.95 -27.16 28.65
N GLY A 146 -27.68 -26.78 28.65
CA GLY A 146 -26.69 -27.66 29.26
C GLY A 146 -25.26 -27.51 28.79
N ASN A 147 -24.43 -28.44 29.24
CA ASN A 147 -23.02 -28.47 28.87
C ASN A 147 -22.62 -29.85 28.35
N ILE A 148 -21.80 -29.87 27.29
CA ILE A 148 -21.24 -31.10 26.73
C ILE A 148 -19.73 -30.96 26.71
N THR A 149 -19.04 -31.90 27.36
CA THR A 149 -17.59 -32.06 27.30
C THR A 149 -17.27 -33.41 26.66
N SER A 150 -16.56 -33.42 25.53
CA SER A 150 -16.10 -34.63 24.85
C SER A 150 -14.59 -34.61 24.63
N THR A 151 -13.87 -35.65 25.05
CA THR A 151 -12.43 -35.75 24.80
C THR A 151 -12.05 -36.82 23.78
N GLY A 152 -12.92 -37.81 23.54
CA GLY A 152 -12.71 -38.85 22.54
C GLY A 152 -13.15 -38.44 21.14
N ASN A 153 -12.70 -39.19 20.14
CA ASN A 153 -13.09 -38.97 18.74
C ASN A 153 -14.55 -39.37 18.54
N ILE A 154 -15.28 -38.63 17.69
CA ILE A 154 -16.68 -38.89 17.36
C ILE A 154 -16.81 -39.13 15.87
N ASP A 155 -17.34 -40.29 15.49
CA ASP A 155 -17.80 -40.60 14.13
C ASP A 155 -19.32 -40.76 14.16
N ALA A 156 -20.04 -39.85 13.51
CA ALA A 156 -21.51 -39.83 13.50
C ALA A 156 -22.04 -39.45 12.12
N LYS A 157 -23.17 -39.99 11.66
CA LYS A 157 -23.66 -39.66 10.31
C LYS A 157 -24.30 -38.29 10.18
N ARG A 158 -24.97 -37.83 11.24
CA ARG A 158 -25.74 -36.58 11.30
C ARG A 158 -25.02 -35.63 12.26
N PHE A 159 -25.40 -35.54 13.53
CA PHE A 159 -24.73 -34.62 14.45
C PHE A 159 -23.58 -35.29 15.20
N GLY A 160 -22.40 -34.69 15.23
CA GLY A 160 -21.34 -35.12 16.15
C GLY A 160 -21.72 -34.76 17.58
N ILE A 161 -21.98 -33.47 17.81
CA ILE A 161 -22.49 -32.91 19.06
C ILE A 161 -23.64 -31.94 18.75
N LEU A 162 -24.78 -32.12 19.42
CA LEU A 162 -25.95 -31.23 19.34
C LEU A 162 -26.36 -30.77 20.75
N LEU A 163 -26.42 -29.46 20.94
CA LEU A 163 -27.05 -28.80 22.08
C LEU A 163 -28.21 -27.93 21.58
N ASP A 164 -29.45 -28.40 21.70
CA ASP A 164 -30.65 -27.68 21.22
C ASP A 164 -31.15 -26.63 22.22
N GLY A 165 -30.24 -26.05 23.00
CA GLY A 165 -30.51 -25.05 24.04
C GLY A 165 -29.31 -24.14 24.28
N ILE A 166 -29.28 -23.54 25.46
CA ILE A 166 -28.23 -22.61 25.88
C ILE A 166 -27.16 -23.34 26.68
N GLY A 167 -25.89 -23.12 26.32
CA GLY A 167 -24.77 -23.46 27.21
C GLY A 167 -23.45 -23.66 26.49
N THR A 168 -22.62 -24.56 27.01
CA THR A 168 -21.22 -24.70 26.58
C THR A 168 -20.94 -26.07 25.98
N ILE A 169 -20.36 -26.10 24.78
CA ILE A 169 -19.77 -27.30 24.20
C ILE A 169 -18.25 -27.17 24.26
N THR A 170 -17.58 -28.17 24.83
CA THR A 170 -16.12 -28.34 24.79
C THR A 170 -15.81 -29.68 24.12
N SER A 171 -15.11 -29.66 22.99
CA SER A 171 -14.67 -30.88 22.29
C SER A 171 -13.18 -30.84 22.02
N THR A 172 -12.45 -31.86 22.44
CA THR A 172 -11.01 -31.97 22.15
C THR A 172 -10.64 -33.09 21.19
N GLY A 173 -11.54 -34.06 20.99
CA GLY A 173 -11.34 -35.15 20.03
C GLY A 173 -11.74 -34.76 18.61
N ASP A 174 -11.27 -35.53 17.64
CA ASP A 174 -11.61 -35.34 16.22
C ASP A 174 -13.08 -35.72 15.98
N ILE A 175 -13.79 -34.93 15.17
CA ILE A 175 -15.20 -35.19 14.83
C ILE A 175 -15.34 -35.39 13.32
N THR A 176 -15.91 -36.53 12.93
CA THR A 176 -16.28 -36.85 11.56
C THR A 176 -17.79 -36.95 11.42
N THR A 177 -18.37 -36.20 10.49
CA THR A 177 -19.78 -36.26 10.13
C THR A 177 -20.05 -36.21 8.64
N THR A 178 -21.28 -36.55 8.24
CA THR A 178 -21.69 -36.56 6.82
C THR A 178 -22.91 -35.71 6.48
N ASN A 179 -23.72 -35.31 7.48
CA ASN A 179 -24.95 -34.53 7.27
C ASN A 179 -25.16 -33.54 8.43
N ASN A 180 -25.87 -32.45 8.18
CA ASN A 180 -26.15 -31.36 9.13
C ASN A 180 -24.93 -30.64 9.72
N ALA A 181 -24.29 -31.12 10.79
CA ALA A 181 -23.19 -30.40 11.46
C ALA A 181 -22.33 -31.30 12.35
N ALA A 182 -21.03 -31.05 12.40
CA ALA A 182 -20.15 -31.72 13.37
C ALA A 182 -20.43 -31.26 14.80
N ILE A 183 -20.56 -29.94 15.00
CA ILE A 183 -20.99 -29.34 16.26
C ILE A 183 -22.10 -28.33 15.97
N MET A 184 -23.24 -28.47 16.67
CA MET A 184 -24.35 -27.53 16.59
C MET A 184 -24.83 -27.11 17.97
N SER A 185 -25.06 -25.81 18.17
CA SER A 185 -25.72 -25.27 19.35
C SER A 185 -26.71 -24.15 19.02
N PHE A 186 -27.78 -24.01 19.79
CA PHE A 186 -28.67 -22.86 19.68
C PHE A 186 -28.00 -21.59 20.19
N SER A 187 -27.50 -21.56 21.43
CA SER A 187 -26.80 -20.39 21.95
C SER A 187 -25.72 -20.75 22.98
N GLY A 188 -24.70 -19.90 23.07
CA GLY A 188 -23.69 -19.96 24.14
C GLY A 188 -22.27 -20.01 23.60
N THR A 189 -21.46 -20.96 24.08
CA THR A 189 -20.03 -21.01 23.77
C THR A 189 -19.65 -22.37 23.21
N ILE A 190 -18.90 -22.39 22.11
CA ILE A 190 -18.30 -23.60 21.56
C ILE A 190 -16.78 -23.46 21.64
N ILE A 191 -16.12 -24.46 22.22
CA ILE A 191 -14.66 -24.59 22.26
C ILE A 191 -14.31 -25.93 21.61
N SER A 192 -13.65 -25.90 20.45
CA SER A 192 -13.29 -27.12 19.70
C SER A 192 -11.80 -27.15 19.33
N THR A 193 -11.03 -28.07 19.90
CA THR A 193 -9.59 -28.18 19.62
C THR A 193 -9.22 -29.35 18.71
N GLY A 194 -10.10 -30.33 18.54
CA GLY A 194 -9.90 -31.45 17.61
C GLY A 194 -10.22 -31.08 16.17
N ASN A 195 -9.77 -31.89 15.22
CA ASN A 195 -10.04 -31.69 13.81
C ASN A 195 -11.49 -32.05 13.48
N ILE A 196 -12.09 -31.34 12.53
CA ILE A 196 -13.45 -31.55 12.08
C ILE A 196 -13.45 -31.92 10.59
N THR A 197 -14.14 -33.00 10.25
CA THR A 197 -14.46 -33.37 8.86
C THR A 197 -15.96 -33.54 8.71
N SER A 198 -16.60 -32.77 7.83
CA SER A 198 -18.06 -32.74 7.66
C SER A 198 -18.43 -32.70 6.17
N THR A 199 -18.59 -33.84 5.51
CA THR A 199 -18.49 -33.90 4.04
C THR A 199 -19.57 -33.14 3.25
N ASN A 200 -20.81 -33.05 3.74
CA ASN A 200 -21.91 -32.32 3.07
C ASN A 200 -22.64 -31.39 4.04
N SER A 201 -21.91 -30.84 5.00
CA SER A 201 -22.52 -30.20 6.17
C SER A 201 -21.63 -29.15 6.79
N TYR A 202 -22.19 -28.43 7.77
CA TYR A 202 -21.47 -27.43 8.57
C TYR A 202 -20.36 -28.09 9.39
N GLY A 203 -19.26 -27.39 9.62
CA GLY A 203 -18.28 -27.77 10.64
C GLY A 203 -18.83 -27.45 12.03
N ILE A 204 -18.79 -26.18 12.38
CA ILE A 204 -19.36 -25.64 13.62
C ILE A 204 -20.48 -24.67 13.28
N ARG A 205 -21.69 -24.90 13.82
CA ARG A 205 -22.83 -24.01 13.66
C ARG A 205 -23.39 -23.57 15.01
N LEU A 206 -23.49 -22.26 15.21
CA LEU A 206 -24.08 -21.64 16.41
C LEU A 206 -25.16 -20.65 15.99
N ALA A 207 -26.30 -20.58 16.67
CA ALA A 207 -27.28 -19.54 16.33
C ALA A 207 -26.87 -18.16 16.88
N SER A 208 -26.32 -18.09 18.11
CA SER A 208 -25.75 -16.89 18.72
C SER A 208 -24.70 -17.20 19.81
N GLY A 209 -23.68 -16.35 19.97
CA GLY A 209 -22.67 -16.49 21.02
C GLY A 209 -21.24 -16.59 20.49
N ASN A 210 -20.34 -17.32 21.15
CA ASN A 210 -18.91 -17.30 20.79
C ASN A 210 -18.41 -18.69 20.37
N ILE A 211 -17.53 -18.71 19.37
CA ILE A 211 -16.85 -19.92 18.90
C ILE A 211 -15.34 -19.72 19.02
N THR A 212 -14.67 -20.66 19.68
CA THR A 212 -13.21 -20.79 19.65
C THR A 212 -12.86 -22.14 19.05
N SER A 213 -12.10 -22.16 17.95
CA SER A 213 -11.62 -23.40 17.34
C SER A 213 -10.13 -23.38 17.02
N THR A 214 -9.44 -24.49 17.27
CA THR A 214 -7.99 -24.58 17.00
C THR A 214 -7.58 -25.74 16.09
N GLY A 215 -8.48 -26.70 15.85
CA GLY A 215 -8.22 -27.82 14.93
C GLY A 215 -8.55 -27.45 13.48
N ASP A 216 -8.08 -28.27 12.54
CA ASP A 216 -8.39 -28.09 11.12
C ASP A 216 -9.85 -28.49 10.83
N ILE A 217 -10.53 -27.72 9.97
CA ILE A 217 -11.95 -27.90 9.64
C ILE A 217 -12.10 -28.09 8.13
N ASN A 218 -12.59 -29.26 7.70
CA ASN A 218 -12.86 -29.59 6.30
C ASN A 218 -14.33 -29.91 6.10
N THR A 219 -15.04 -29.12 5.30
CA THR A 219 -16.52 -29.12 5.29
C THR A 219 -17.15 -29.01 3.90
N GLY A 220 -18.38 -29.51 3.82
CA GLY A 220 -19.26 -29.39 2.65
C GLY A 220 -19.88 -28.01 2.55
N ASP A 221 -20.49 -27.55 3.64
CA ASP A 221 -21.16 -26.25 3.76
C ASP A 221 -20.19 -25.23 4.41
N HIS A 222 -20.66 -24.33 5.28
CA HIS A 222 -19.78 -23.42 6.02
C HIS A 222 -18.89 -24.13 7.05
N GLY A 223 -17.61 -23.72 7.11
CA GLY A 223 -16.64 -24.20 8.09
C GLY A 223 -17.04 -23.84 9.51
N ILE A 224 -17.11 -22.55 9.80
CA ILE A 224 -17.63 -21.99 11.04
C ILE A 224 -18.74 -20.98 10.72
N SER A 225 -19.91 -21.14 11.35
CA SER A 225 -21.07 -20.29 11.10
C SER A 225 -21.77 -19.84 12.39
N ILE A 226 -21.98 -18.53 12.53
CA ILE A 226 -22.96 -17.96 13.47
C ILE A 226 -24.14 -17.42 12.66
N SER A 227 -25.34 -17.99 12.82
CA SER A 227 -26.42 -17.87 11.82
C SER A 227 -27.59 -16.94 12.16
N SER A 228 -27.64 -16.29 13.32
CA SER A 228 -28.81 -15.43 13.63
C SER A 228 -28.55 -14.26 14.57
N GLY A 229 -27.89 -14.48 15.71
CA GLY A 229 -27.49 -13.43 16.63
C GLY A 229 -26.00 -13.15 16.51
N GLY A 230 -25.57 -11.95 16.92
CA GLY A 230 -24.16 -11.59 16.92
C GLY A 230 -23.31 -12.48 17.84
N GLY A 231 -21.99 -12.36 17.69
CA GLY A 231 -21.05 -13.26 18.34
C GLY A 231 -19.61 -13.00 17.94
N ASN A 232 -18.65 -13.67 18.57
CA ASN A 232 -17.25 -13.61 18.13
C ASN A 232 -16.74 -14.99 17.72
N ILE A 233 -15.88 -15.02 16.70
CA ILE A 233 -15.24 -16.23 16.22
C ILE A 233 -13.73 -16.06 16.35
N THR A 234 -13.09 -16.99 17.05
CA THR A 234 -11.63 -17.12 17.07
C THR A 234 -11.24 -18.47 16.50
N SER A 235 -10.52 -18.49 15.38
CA SER A 235 -10.03 -19.72 14.76
C SER A 235 -8.51 -19.68 14.56
N THR A 236 -7.82 -20.77 14.89
CA THR A 236 -6.37 -20.89 14.59
C THR A 236 -6.01 -22.03 13.65
N GLY A 237 -6.92 -22.99 13.43
CA GLY A 237 -6.71 -24.08 12.47
C GLY A 237 -7.07 -23.66 11.05
N ASN A 238 -6.66 -24.47 10.07
CA ASN A 238 -7.00 -24.24 8.67
C ASN A 238 -8.47 -24.62 8.43
N ILE A 239 -9.18 -23.83 7.63
CA ILE A 239 -10.58 -24.05 7.29
C ILE A 239 -10.72 -24.19 5.78
N THR A 240 -11.35 -25.27 5.34
CA THR A 240 -11.74 -25.48 3.94
C THR A 240 -13.22 -25.83 3.86
N SER A 241 -13.96 -25.04 3.09
CA SER A 241 -15.41 -25.19 2.84
C SER A 241 -15.65 -25.31 1.34
N THR A 242 -16.30 -26.38 0.90
CA THR A 242 -16.42 -26.69 -0.54
C THR A 242 -17.63 -26.06 -1.22
N HIS A 243 -18.67 -25.68 -0.47
CA HIS A 243 -19.84 -24.97 -0.99
C HIS A 243 -20.23 -23.71 -0.21
N GLY A 244 -19.94 -23.68 1.10
CA GLY A 244 -20.20 -22.52 1.95
C GLY A 244 -19.01 -21.57 2.04
N SER A 245 -19.14 -20.58 2.93
CA SER A 245 -18.01 -19.73 3.35
C SER A 245 -17.09 -20.45 4.33
N GLY A 246 -15.80 -20.12 4.33
CA GLY A 246 -14.87 -20.60 5.36
C GLY A 246 -15.32 -20.22 6.77
N ILE A 247 -15.47 -18.92 7.01
CA ILE A 247 -16.05 -18.37 8.23
C ILE A 247 -17.21 -17.42 7.87
N TYR A 248 -18.36 -17.61 8.51
CA TYR A 248 -19.57 -16.81 8.27
C TYR A 248 -20.19 -16.34 9.58
N LEU A 249 -20.50 -15.05 9.68
CA LEU A 249 -21.14 -14.46 10.84
C LEU A 249 -22.35 -13.62 10.41
N GLN A 250 -23.50 -13.87 11.04
CA GLN A 250 -24.73 -13.11 10.85
C GLN A 250 -25.12 -12.38 12.15
N GLY A 251 -25.29 -11.05 12.09
CA GLY A 251 -25.78 -10.24 13.23
C GLY A 251 -24.72 -9.41 13.97
N GLY A 252 -23.50 -9.27 13.42
CA GLY A 252 -22.39 -8.45 13.92
C GLY A 252 -21.49 -9.11 14.98
N GLY A 253 -20.29 -8.55 15.18
CA GLY A 253 -19.25 -9.04 16.09
C GLY A 253 -17.91 -9.31 15.39
N ASP A 254 -16.88 -9.76 16.11
CA ASP A 254 -15.51 -9.80 15.58
C ASP A 254 -15.06 -11.21 15.17
N ILE A 255 -14.24 -11.28 14.12
CA ILE A 255 -13.59 -12.51 13.67
C ILE A 255 -12.07 -12.36 13.79
N ILE A 256 -11.44 -13.32 14.46
CA ILE A 256 -9.98 -13.48 14.51
C ILE A 256 -9.63 -14.84 13.90
N SER A 257 -8.87 -14.86 12.80
CA SER A 257 -8.42 -16.10 12.16
C SER A 257 -6.90 -16.10 11.96
N THR A 258 -6.20 -17.14 12.38
CA THR A 258 -4.74 -17.24 12.11
C THR A 258 -4.34 -18.33 11.14
N GLY A 259 -5.22 -19.31 10.90
CA GLY A 259 -5.02 -20.35 9.88
C GLY A 259 -5.50 -19.90 8.50
N ASP A 260 -5.14 -20.68 7.48
CA ASP A 260 -5.62 -20.45 6.12
C ASP A 260 -7.12 -20.73 6.02
N VAL A 261 -7.87 -19.89 5.31
CA VAL A 261 -9.32 -19.98 5.18
C VAL A 261 -9.71 -20.02 3.70
N SER A 262 -10.38 -21.10 3.30
CA SER A 262 -10.92 -21.28 1.95
C SER A 262 -12.42 -21.57 2.00
N GLY A 263 -13.20 -20.88 1.17
CA GLY A 263 -14.62 -21.11 0.99
C GLY A 263 -15.07 -20.89 -0.45
N GLU A 264 -16.13 -21.57 -0.90
CA GLU A 264 -16.69 -21.29 -2.23
C GLU A 264 -17.32 -19.89 -2.24
N GLN A 265 -18.28 -19.64 -1.34
CA GLN A 265 -19.05 -18.39 -1.34
C GLN A 265 -18.26 -17.18 -0.85
N TYR A 266 -17.54 -17.29 0.28
CA TYR A 266 -16.67 -16.25 0.83
C TYR A 266 -15.53 -16.93 1.58
N GLY A 267 -14.36 -16.31 1.65
CA GLY A 267 -13.33 -16.75 2.59
C GLY A 267 -13.79 -16.49 4.03
N ILE A 268 -13.94 -15.21 4.36
CA ILE A 268 -14.48 -14.73 5.63
C ILE A 268 -15.57 -13.69 5.37
N ALA A 269 -16.73 -13.83 6.01
CA ALA A 269 -17.83 -12.87 5.84
C ALA A 269 -18.56 -12.52 7.14
N ILE A 270 -18.89 -11.24 7.30
CA ILE A 270 -19.81 -10.71 8.33
C ILE A 270 -21.00 -10.03 7.65
N LEU A 271 -22.21 -10.53 7.90
CA LEU A 271 -23.46 -10.04 7.32
C LEU A 271 -24.43 -9.52 8.40
N GLY A 272 -25.26 -8.55 8.01
CA GLY A 272 -26.39 -8.07 8.82
C GLY A 272 -26.04 -7.18 10.03
N GLY A 273 -24.77 -6.86 10.25
CA GLY A 273 -24.29 -5.93 11.28
C GLY A 273 -22.77 -5.72 11.17
N GLY A 274 -22.25 -4.58 11.67
CA GLY A 274 -20.81 -4.29 11.63
C GLY A 274 -19.97 -5.20 12.53
N GLY A 275 -18.67 -5.23 12.29
CA GLY A 275 -17.72 -6.06 13.01
C GLY A 275 -16.32 -5.97 12.41
N ASN A 276 -15.29 -6.32 13.17
CA ASN A 276 -13.92 -6.28 12.69
C ASN A 276 -13.41 -7.67 12.32
N ILE A 277 -12.52 -7.72 11.32
CA ILE A 277 -11.84 -8.94 10.91
C ILE A 277 -10.34 -8.75 11.11
N THR A 278 -9.71 -9.65 11.86
CA THR A 278 -8.26 -9.77 11.92
C THR A 278 -7.87 -11.16 11.40
N SER A 279 -7.14 -11.21 10.29
CA SER A 279 -6.62 -12.45 9.73
C SER A 279 -5.11 -12.43 9.52
N THR A 280 -4.43 -13.53 9.84
CA THR A 280 -3.00 -13.70 9.50
C THR A 280 -2.73 -14.79 8.47
N GLY A 281 -3.66 -15.72 8.26
CA GLY A 281 -3.56 -16.76 7.23
C GLY A 281 -4.02 -16.26 5.87
N ASN A 282 -3.74 -17.05 4.83
CA ASN A 282 -4.22 -16.77 3.48
C ASN A 282 -5.73 -17.01 3.39
N ILE A 283 -6.42 -16.17 2.63
CA ILE A 283 -7.87 -16.24 2.47
C ILE A 283 -8.21 -16.37 0.99
N THR A 284 -8.99 -17.39 0.65
CA THR A 284 -9.42 -17.64 -0.72
C THR A 284 -10.93 -17.83 -0.79
N SER A 285 -11.57 -17.15 -1.75
CA SER A 285 -12.90 -17.48 -2.23
C SER A 285 -12.89 -17.81 -3.71
N THR A 286 -13.61 -18.85 -4.11
CA THR A 286 -13.72 -19.23 -5.52
C THR A 286 -14.95 -18.67 -6.22
N HIS A 287 -15.90 -18.06 -5.49
CA HIS A 287 -17.11 -17.48 -6.07
C HIS A 287 -17.48 -16.07 -5.61
N GLY A 288 -17.25 -15.73 -4.33
CA GLY A 288 -17.50 -14.39 -3.83
C GLY A 288 -16.21 -13.67 -3.47
N SER A 289 -16.29 -12.78 -2.48
CA SER A 289 -15.14 -12.02 -2.02
C SER A 289 -14.25 -12.84 -1.09
N GLY A 290 -12.95 -12.58 -1.10
CA GLY A 290 -12.02 -13.17 -0.12
C GLY A 290 -12.45 -12.78 1.30
N ILE A 291 -12.56 -11.47 1.56
CA ILE A 291 -13.15 -10.93 2.78
C ILE A 291 -14.34 -10.03 2.44
N TYR A 292 -15.45 -10.21 3.15
CA TYR A 292 -16.68 -9.41 2.96
C TYR A 292 -17.27 -8.91 4.29
N LEU A 293 -17.45 -7.60 4.41
CA LEU A 293 -18.14 -6.95 5.54
C LEU A 293 -19.40 -6.22 5.06
N GLN A 294 -20.53 -6.47 5.72
CA GLN A 294 -21.76 -5.69 5.53
C GLN A 294 -22.11 -4.92 6.80
N GLY A 295 -22.16 -3.59 6.70
CA GLY A 295 -22.47 -2.67 7.81
C GLY A 295 -21.27 -1.91 8.37
N GLY A 296 -20.13 -1.89 7.65
CA GLY A 296 -18.88 -1.26 8.08
C GLY A 296 -18.02 -2.13 9.02
N GLY A 297 -16.94 -1.54 9.53
CA GLY A 297 -15.95 -2.20 10.41
C GLY A 297 -14.54 -2.21 9.82
N ASP A 298 -13.54 -2.55 10.62
CA ASP A 298 -12.14 -2.53 10.18
C ASP A 298 -11.63 -3.93 9.82
N ILE A 299 -10.74 -4.00 8.83
CA ILE A 299 -10.08 -5.22 8.39
C ILE A 299 -8.58 -5.09 8.56
N ILE A 300 -7.97 -6.07 9.22
CA ILE A 300 -6.53 -6.26 9.28
C ILE A 300 -6.22 -7.63 8.69
N SER A 301 -5.51 -7.69 7.56
CA SER A 301 -5.13 -8.96 6.92
C SER A 301 -3.64 -9.00 6.57
N THR A 302 -2.88 -9.93 7.14
CA THR A 302 -1.46 -10.06 6.82
C THR A 302 -1.12 -11.14 5.79
N GLY A 303 -2.03 -12.11 5.59
CA GLY A 303 -1.91 -13.13 4.54
C GLY A 303 -2.45 -12.63 3.19
N ASP A 304 -2.19 -13.40 2.14
CA ASP A 304 -2.73 -13.11 0.81
C ASP A 304 -4.26 -13.30 0.80
N VAL A 305 -4.97 -12.42 0.10
CA VAL A 305 -6.43 -12.47 -0.04
C VAL A 305 -6.80 -12.60 -1.52
N SER A 306 -7.61 -13.59 -1.85
CA SER A 306 -8.11 -13.82 -3.20
C SER A 306 -9.62 -14.05 -3.19
N GLY A 307 -10.34 -13.39 -4.09
CA GLY A 307 -11.77 -13.62 -4.33
C GLY A 307 -12.08 -13.66 -5.83
N GLU A 308 -13.20 -14.29 -6.20
CA GLU A 308 -13.72 -14.14 -7.57
C GLU A 308 -14.34 -12.75 -7.72
N GLN A 309 -15.22 -12.35 -6.80
CA GLN A 309 -15.91 -11.06 -6.86
C GLN A 309 -15.00 -9.91 -6.43
N ASP A 310 -14.57 -9.83 -5.17
CA ASP A 310 -13.63 -8.80 -4.72
C ASP A 310 -12.55 -9.46 -3.87
N GLY A 311 -11.34 -8.90 -3.82
CA GLY A 311 -10.35 -9.37 -2.86
C GLY A 311 -10.86 -9.08 -1.44
N ILE A 312 -11.10 -7.80 -1.17
CA ILE A 312 -11.70 -7.30 0.08
C ILE A 312 -12.84 -6.33 -0.25
N ALA A 313 -14.01 -6.54 0.35
CA ALA A 313 -15.16 -5.65 0.21
C ALA A 313 -15.77 -5.23 1.57
N ILE A 314 -16.04 -3.94 1.74
CA ILE A 314 -16.82 -3.38 2.86
C ILE A 314 -18.02 -2.61 2.28
N LEU A 315 -19.24 -3.09 2.56
CA LEU A 315 -20.50 -2.53 2.07
C LEU A 315 -21.37 -1.97 3.20
N GLY A 316 -22.25 -1.02 2.86
CA GLY A 316 -23.29 -0.53 3.77
C GLY A 316 -22.81 0.34 4.94
N GLY A 317 -21.54 0.78 4.93
CA GLY A 317 -20.91 1.66 5.91
C GLY A 317 -19.40 1.77 5.67
N GLY A 318 -18.77 2.83 6.16
CA GLY A 318 -17.31 3.00 6.05
C GLY A 318 -16.52 2.03 6.94
N GLY A 319 -15.23 1.88 6.63
CA GLY A 319 -14.33 0.98 7.36
C GLY A 319 -12.89 1.13 6.87
N ASN A 320 -11.92 0.87 7.74
CA ASN A 320 -10.51 0.97 7.37
C ASN A 320 -9.92 -0.41 7.03
N ILE A 321 -8.99 -0.44 6.09
CA ILE A 321 -8.29 -1.66 5.69
C ILE A 321 -6.80 -1.48 5.93
N VAL A 322 -6.20 -2.42 6.64
CA VAL A 322 -4.74 -2.59 6.70
C VAL A 322 -4.41 -3.97 6.18
N SER A 323 -3.73 -4.03 5.04
CA SER A 323 -3.29 -5.30 4.47
C SER A 323 -1.80 -5.32 4.15
N THR A 324 -1.14 -6.42 4.51
CA THR A 324 0.27 -6.63 4.18
C THR A 324 0.52 -7.71 3.15
N GLY A 325 -0.46 -8.59 2.91
CA GLY A 325 -0.42 -9.60 1.85
C GLY A 325 -0.88 -9.03 0.52
N ASN A 326 -0.77 -9.83 -0.54
CA ASN A 326 -1.30 -9.46 -1.84
C ASN A 326 -2.82 -9.63 -1.86
N ILE A 327 -3.51 -8.76 -2.59
CA ILE A 327 -4.96 -8.79 -2.75
C ILE A 327 -5.28 -8.98 -4.23
N THR A 328 -6.08 -9.98 -4.55
CA THR A 328 -6.42 -10.33 -5.92
C THR A 328 -7.92 -10.54 -6.08
N SER A 329 -8.49 -10.00 -7.15
CA SER A 329 -9.84 -10.31 -7.64
C SER A 329 -9.79 -10.67 -9.12
N THR A 330 -10.63 -11.63 -9.53
CA THR A 330 -10.73 -12.04 -10.94
C THR A 330 -11.92 -11.45 -11.70
N HIS A 331 -12.92 -10.86 -11.01
CA HIS A 331 -14.09 -10.25 -11.67
C HIS A 331 -14.49 -8.85 -11.16
N GLY A 332 -14.14 -8.48 -9.94
CA GLY A 332 -14.44 -7.17 -9.36
C GLY A 332 -13.18 -6.45 -8.94
N SER A 333 -13.22 -5.70 -7.85
CA SER A 333 -12.09 -4.87 -7.44
C SER A 333 -11.14 -5.63 -6.52
N GLY A 334 -9.86 -5.26 -6.53
CA GLY A 334 -8.93 -5.76 -5.52
C GLY A 334 -9.42 -5.39 -4.12
N ILE A 335 -9.65 -4.09 -3.91
CA ILE A 335 -10.30 -3.55 -2.70
C ILE A 335 -11.51 -2.69 -3.11
N TYR A 336 -12.65 -2.92 -2.45
CA TYR A 336 -13.87 -2.14 -2.64
C TYR A 336 -14.45 -1.64 -1.31
N LEU A 337 -14.59 -0.32 -1.13
CA LEU A 337 -15.23 0.32 0.01
C LEU A 337 -16.47 1.12 -0.41
N GLN A 338 -17.60 0.89 0.25
CA GLN A 338 -18.82 1.70 0.09
C GLN A 338 -19.10 2.52 1.36
N GLY A 339 -18.91 3.84 1.28
CA GLY A 339 -19.12 4.78 2.39
C GLY A 339 -17.85 5.44 2.92
N GLY A 340 -16.75 5.41 2.15
CA GLY A 340 -15.45 5.95 2.55
C GLY A 340 -14.63 5.01 3.44
N GLY A 341 -13.46 5.49 3.86
CA GLY A 341 -12.54 4.78 4.75
C GLY A 341 -11.08 4.89 4.32
N ASP A 342 -10.15 4.58 5.22
CA ASP A 342 -8.72 4.64 4.94
C ASP A 342 -8.17 3.26 4.56
N ILE A 343 -7.25 3.22 3.59
CA ILE A 343 -6.59 2.01 3.11
C ILE A 343 -5.09 2.14 3.29
N ILE A 344 -4.49 1.14 3.93
CA ILE A 344 -3.04 0.90 3.94
C ILE A 344 -2.80 -0.47 3.30
N SER A 345 -2.17 -0.49 2.12
CA SER A 345 -1.79 -1.73 1.44
C SER A 345 -0.29 -1.82 1.25
N ILE A 346 0.34 -2.85 1.79
CA ILE A 346 1.79 -3.09 1.59
C ILE A 346 2.05 -4.03 0.41
N GLY A 347 1.24 -5.08 0.27
CA GLY A 347 1.30 -6.01 -0.85
C GLY A 347 0.65 -5.46 -2.11
N ASP A 348 0.82 -6.20 -3.21
CA ASP A 348 0.24 -5.84 -4.50
C ASP A 348 -1.29 -5.99 -4.46
N VAL A 349 -1.99 -5.07 -5.13
CA VAL A 349 -3.45 -5.10 -5.27
C VAL A 349 -3.79 -5.24 -6.76
N SER A 350 -4.59 -6.25 -7.10
CA SER A 350 -5.08 -6.45 -8.47
C SER A 350 -6.57 -6.75 -8.48
N GLY A 351 -7.28 -6.09 -9.38
CA GLY A 351 -8.70 -6.35 -9.66
C GLY A 351 -8.99 -6.39 -11.16
N GLU A 352 -10.10 -7.02 -11.53
CA GLU A 352 -10.58 -6.92 -12.91
C GLU A 352 -11.22 -5.55 -13.16
N GLN A 353 -12.11 -5.09 -12.28
CA GLN A 353 -12.78 -3.79 -12.40
C GLN A 353 -11.83 -2.67 -11.97
N ASP A 354 -11.58 -2.49 -10.67
CA ASP A 354 -10.62 -1.49 -10.18
C ASP A 354 -9.54 -2.16 -9.32
N GLY A 355 -8.35 -1.57 -9.24
CA GLY A 355 -7.36 -2.03 -8.26
C GLY A 355 -7.87 -1.72 -6.86
N ILE A 356 -8.12 -0.44 -6.60
CA ILE A 356 -8.74 0.07 -5.38
C ILE A 356 -9.91 1.00 -5.75
N ALA A 357 -11.09 0.75 -5.18
CA ALA A 357 -12.26 1.60 -5.30
C ALA A 357 -12.81 2.02 -3.93
N ILE A 358 -12.94 3.33 -3.70
CA ILE A 358 -13.63 3.91 -2.54
C ILE A 358 -14.79 4.75 -3.06
N LEU A 359 -16.02 4.26 -2.90
CA LEU A 359 -17.23 4.89 -3.44
C LEU A 359 -18.13 5.43 -2.32
N GLY A 360 -18.87 6.50 -2.60
CA GLY A 360 -19.84 7.08 -1.67
C GLY A 360 -19.24 7.76 -0.44
N GLY A 361 -17.95 8.08 -0.45
CA GLY A 361 -17.23 8.81 0.59
C GLY A 361 -15.73 8.90 0.26
N GLY A 362 -15.09 9.99 0.68
CA GLY A 362 -13.64 10.16 0.55
C GLY A 362 -12.84 9.20 1.45
N GLY A 363 -11.52 9.20 1.28
CA GLY A 363 -10.64 8.30 2.02
C GLY A 363 -9.17 8.55 1.76
N ASN A 364 -8.32 8.16 2.71
CA ASN A 364 -6.88 8.22 2.54
C ASN A 364 -6.35 6.87 2.06
N ILE A 365 -5.46 6.87 1.08
CA ILE A 365 -4.82 5.66 0.56
C ILE A 365 -3.31 5.79 0.71
N THR A 366 -2.71 4.82 1.37
CA THR A 366 -1.25 4.61 1.36
C THR A 366 -0.96 3.22 0.80
N SER A 367 -0.34 3.16 -0.38
CA SER A 367 0.07 1.89 -0.98
C SER A 367 1.57 1.84 -1.19
N THR A 368 2.21 0.71 -0.82
CA THR A 368 3.60 0.45 -1.21
C THR A 368 3.75 -0.62 -2.28
N GLY A 369 2.76 -1.52 -2.39
CA GLY A 369 2.70 -2.50 -3.48
C GLY A 369 2.15 -1.88 -4.76
N ASN A 370 2.30 -2.61 -5.86
CA ASN A 370 1.75 -2.22 -7.15
C ASN A 370 0.23 -2.37 -7.14
N ILE A 371 -0.47 -1.46 -7.80
CA ILE A 371 -1.92 -1.49 -7.95
C ILE A 371 -2.23 -1.65 -9.43
N SER A 372 -3.07 -2.64 -9.77
CA SER A 372 -3.44 -2.90 -11.17
C SER A 372 -4.94 -3.19 -11.34
N ALA A 373 -5.49 -2.70 -12.44
CA ALA A 373 -6.86 -2.96 -12.87
C ALA A 373 -6.91 -3.43 -14.33
N ALA A 374 -7.61 -4.53 -14.59
CA ALA A 374 -7.67 -5.10 -15.94
C ALA A 374 -8.63 -4.36 -16.88
N LEU A 375 -9.69 -3.73 -16.37
CA LEU A 375 -10.75 -3.08 -17.16
C LEU A 375 -11.02 -1.62 -16.75
N GLY A 376 -11.00 -1.30 -15.47
CA GLY A 376 -11.30 0.03 -14.93
C GLY A 376 -10.06 0.78 -14.47
N ASP A 377 -10.20 1.48 -13.34
CA ASP A 377 -9.20 2.42 -12.84
C ASP A 377 -8.22 1.72 -11.88
N GLY A 378 -6.93 2.11 -11.91
CA GLY A 378 -5.97 1.59 -10.94
C GLY A 378 -6.40 1.94 -9.52
N ILE A 379 -6.65 3.23 -9.29
CA ILE A 379 -7.25 3.76 -8.06
C ILE A 379 -8.43 4.65 -8.44
N ARG A 380 -9.58 4.44 -7.80
CA ARG A 380 -10.78 5.27 -7.91
C ARG A 380 -11.29 5.70 -6.54
N VAL A 381 -11.46 7.00 -6.34
CA VAL A 381 -12.06 7.57 -5.12
C VAL A 381 -13.17 8.55 -5.48
N GLU A 382 -14.36 8.39 -4.91
CA GLU A 382 -15.46 9.34 -5.00
C GLU A 382 -15.54 10.18 -3.71
N GLY A 383 -15.11 11.44 -3.80
CA GLY A 383 -14.94 12.36 -2.68
C GLY A 383 -13.49 12.81 -2.51
N ASP A 384 -13.26 13.67 -1.50
CA ASP A 384 -11.92 14.19 -1.22
C ASP A 384 -10.97 13.09 -0.74
N ALA A 385 -9.69 13.18 -1.13
CA ALA A 385 -8.73 12.11 -0.86
C ALA A 385 -7.30 12.61 -0.61
N ILE A 386 -6.57 11.87 0.23
CA ILE A 386 -5.11 11.95 0.33
C ILE A 386 -4.55 10.62 -0.16
N LEU A 387 -3.74 10.67 -1.22
CA LEU A 387 -3.14 9.48 -1.82
C LEU A 387 -1.61 9.56 -1.74
N THR A 388 -1.00 8.51 -1.19
CA THR A 388 0.41 8.21 -1.35
C THR A 388 0.56 6.84 -1.99
N SER A 389 1.07 6.80 -3.23
CA SER A 389 1.41 5.53 -3.90
C SER A 389 2.92 5.43 -4.07
N VAL A 390 3.55 4.42 -3.48
CA VAL A 390 4.97 4.13 -3.67
C VAL A 390 5.19 3.13 -4.81
N GLY A 391 4.32 2.12 -4.91
CA GLY A 391 4.31 1.19 -6.04
C GLY A 391 3.65 1.79 -7.28
N ASP A 392 3.81 1.09 -8.40
CA ASP A 392 3.25 1.50 -9.68
C ASP A 392 1.72 1.38 -9.66
N VAL A 393 1.03 2.28 -10.36
CA VAL A 393 -0.42 2.26 -10.50
C VAL A 393 -0.79 2.10 -11.97
N GLN A 394 -1.44 0.99 -12.31
CA GLN A 394 -1.89 0.69 -13.66
C GLN A 394 -3.41 0.53 -13.74
N GLY A 395 -4.07 1.45 -14.44
CA GLY A 395 -5.47 1.31 -14.84
C GLY A 395 -5.59 1.03 -16.33
N ASN A 396 -6.62 0.27 -16.72
CA ASN A 396 -7.00 0.17 -18.13
C ASN A 396 -7.79 1.41 -18.57
N ASN A 397 -8.54 2.07 -17.68
CA ASN A 397 -9.15 3.36 -17.96
C ASN A 397 -8.28 4.52 -17.47
N THR A 398 -8.32 4.84 -16.17
CA THR A 398 -7.48 5.86 -15.54
C THR A 398 -6.48 5.22 -14.59
N GLY A 399 -5.24 5.68 -14.55
CA GLY A 399 -4.28 5.23 -13.52
C GLY A 399 -4.79 5.58 -12.13
N ILE A 400 -4.95 6.88 -11.86
CA ILE A 400 -5.50 7.41 -10.61
C ILE A 400 -6.67 8.35 -10.92
N TYR A 401 -7.87 8.05 -10.42
CA TYR A 401 -9.07 8.85 -10.56
C TYR A 401 -9.62 9.29 -9.20
N ILE A 402 -9.75 10.59 -8.98
CA ILE A 402 -10.33 11.16 -7.76
C ILE A 402 -11.42 12.16 -8.15
N ASP A 403 -12.66 11.83 -7.80
CA ASP A 403 -13.84 12.69 -7.99
C ASP A 403 -14.05 13.58 -6.77
N GLY A 404 -13.21 14.61 -6.63
CA GLY A 404 -13.16 15.51 -5.48
C GLY A 404 -11.85 16.29 -5.43
N ASN A 405 -11.56 16.94 -4.30
CA ASN A 405 -10.28 17.57 -4.07
C ASN A 405 -9.23 16.53 -3.64
N ALA A 406 -7.98 16.71 -4.06
CA ALA A 406 -6.96 15.71 -3.82
C ALA A 406 -5.62 16.28 -3.35
N THR A 407 -4.96 15.56 -2.43
CA THR A 407 -3.52 15.67 -2.22
C THR A 407 -2.87 14.36 -2.65
N ILE A 408 -2.05 14.38 -3.69
CA ILE A 408 -1.49 13.17 -4.32
C ILE A 408 0.03 13.24 -4.28
N MET A 409 0.67 12.19 -3.77
CA MET A 409 2.08 11.91 -3.93
C MET A 409 2.26 10.54 -4.60
N SER A 410 2.64 10.54 -5.88
CA SER A 410 2.92 9.31 -6.63
C SER A 410 4.42 9.13 -6.79
N VAL A 411 5.00 8.12 -6.14
CA VAL A 411 6.42 7.77 -6.29
C VAL A 411 6.63 6.76 -7.40
N GLY A 412 5.76 5.75 -7.49
CA GLY A 412 5.76 4.79 -8.58
C GLY A 412 5.19 5.37 -9.87
N ASP A 413 5.41 4.66 -10.97
CA ASP A 413 4.93 5.05 -12.28
C ASP A 413 3.40 4.93 -12.35
N VAL A 414 2.75 5.85 -13.06
CA VAL A 414 1.30 5.84 -13.25
C VAL A 414 0.99 5.61 -14.72
N HIS A 415 0.20 4.58 -14.99
CA HIS A 415 -0.24 4.23 -16.33
C HIS A 415 -1.76 4.13 -16.40
N GLY A 416 -2.40 4.91 -17.28
CA GLY A 416 -3.82 4.74 -17.62
C GLY A 416 -4.02 4.82 -19.12
N ASN A 417 -4.81 3.93 -19.74
CA ASN A 417 -4.94 4.01 -21.21
C ASN A 417 -5.68 5.28 -21.66
N THR A 418 -6.60 5.81 -20.86
CA THR A 418 -7.30 7.06 -21.17
C THR A 418 -6.62 8.25 -20.50
N ILE A 419 -6.45 8.20 -19.19
CA ILE A 419 -5.84 9.29 -18.42
C ILE A 419 -4.84 8.71 -17.42
N GLY A 420 -3.68 9.32 -17.24
CA GLY A 420 -2.72 8.91 -16.20
C GLY A 420 -3.27 9.22 -14.81
N ILE A 421 -3.43 10.52 -14.51
CA ILE A 421 -3.99 11.02 -13.25
C ILE A 421 -5.13 12.00 -13.55
N LEU A 422 -6.31 11.79 -12.94
CA LEU A 422 -7.49 12.65 -13.03
C LEU A 422 -7.95 13.08 -11.64
N VAL A 423 -8.06 14.40 -11.43
CA VAL A 423 -8.72 15.02 -10.28
C VAL A 423 -9.81 15.96 -10.78
N THR A 424 -11.05 15.78 -10.33
CA THR A 424 -12.18 16.63 -10.79
C THR A 424 -12.30 17.94 -10.01
N GLY A 425 -11.77 18.00 -8.78
CA GLY A 425 -11.67 19.22 -7.96
C GLY A 425 -10.28 19.83 -7.98
N ASP A 426 -9.93 20.55 -6.91
CA ASP A 426 -8.61 21.14 -6.73
C ASP A 426 -7.58 20.08 -6.32
N ALA A 427 -6.36 20.22 -6.82
CA ALA A 427 -5.28 19.26 -6.56
C ALA A 427 -4.03 19.90 -5.95
N THR A 428 -3.42 19.23 -4.97
CA THR A 428 -1.99 19.35 -4.69
C THR A 428 -1.33 18.04 -5.08
N LEU A 429 -0.81 17.99 -6.30
CA LEU A 429 -0.26 16.79 -6.93
C LEU A 429 1.25 16.89 -7.05
N THR A 430 1.96 15.86 -6.59
CA THR A 430 3.38 15.64 -6.90
C THR A 430 3.55 14.25 -7.52
N SER A 431 3.97 14.19 -8.78
CA SER A 431 4.32 12.95 -9.48
C SER A 431 5.84 12.83 -9.58
N ILE A 432 6.41 11.88 -8.84
CA ILE A 432 7.83 11.53 -8.89
C ILE A 432 8.07 10.44 -9.94
N GLY A 433 7.20 9.44 -10.03
CA GLY A 433 7.23 8.44 -11.09
C GLY A 433 6.79 9.01 -12.45
N ASP A 434 7.14 8.30 -13.51
CA ASP A 434 6.72 8.63 -14.87
C ASP A 434 5.20 8.45 -15.00
N VAL A 435 4.54 9.32 -15.77
CA VAL A 435 3.12 9.21 -16.10
C VAL A 435 2.96 8.87 -17.58
N HIS A 436 2.22 7.81 -17.89
CA HIS A 436 1.92 7.38 -19.26
C HIS A 436 0.42 7.26 -19.51
N ALA A 437 -0.06 7.86 -20.60
CA ALA A 437 -1.45 7.68 -21.05
C ALA A 437 -1.65 7.76 -22.57
N ASN A 438 -2.71 7.14 -23.11
CA ASN A 438 -3.13 7.33 -24.51
C ASN A 438 -4.25 8.40 -24.65
N GLY A 439 -4.37 9.27 -23.65
CA GLY A 439 -5.19 10.47 -23.70
C GLY A 439 -4.44 11.56 -22.95
N VAL A 440 -4.92 11.98 -21.77
CA VAL A 440 -4.26 13.02 -21.00
C VAL A 440 -3.28 12.42 -19.98
N GLY A 441 -2.07 12.98 -19.85
CA GLY A 441 -1.14 12.54 -18.80
C GLY A 441 -1.68 12.86 -17.40
N ILE A 442 -1.81 14.15 -17.09
CA ILE A 442 -2.39 14.67 -15.84
C ILE A 442 -3.52 15.64 -16.17
N LEU A 443 -4.71 15.41 -15.62
CA LEU A 443 -5.89 16.27 -15.73
C LEU A 443 -6.36 16.73 -14.35
N VAL A 444 -6.41 18.03 -14.14
CA VAL A 444 -7.02 18.68 -12.95
C VAL A 444 -8.12 19.62 -13.44
N ALA A 445 -9.39 19.29 -13.21
CA ALA A 445 -10.51 20.12 -13.65
C ALA A 445 -10.78 21.32 -12.71
N GLY A 446 -10.28 21.28 -11.47
CA GLY A 446 -10.19 22.45 -10.61
C GLY A 446 -8.90 23.23 -10.83
N GLY A 447 -8.38 23.82 -9.75
CA GLY A 447 -7.09 24.50 -9.70
C GLY A 447 -6.09 23.81 -8.77
N GLY A 448 -5.09 24.58 -8.32
CA GLY A 448 -4.16 24.18 -7.26
C GLY A 448 -2.71 24.11 -7.71
N LYS A 449 -2.01 23.03 -7.35
CA LYS A 449 -0.59 22.84 -7.63
C LYS A 449 -0.32 21.47 -8.25
N VAL A 450 0.36 21.46 -9.38
CA VAL A 450 0.83 20.26 -10.08
C VAL A 450 2.35 20.32 -10.17
N THR A 451 3.04 19.36 -9.56
CA THR A 451 4.50 19.20 -9.69
C THR A 451 4.81 17.88 -10.39
N SER A 452 5.43 17.95 -11.56
CA SER A 452 5.88 16.79 -12.33
C SER A 452 7.40 16.65 -12.25
N VAL A 453 7.88 15.74 -11.42
CA VAL A 453 9.30 15.36 -11.34
C VAL A 453 9.61 14.23 -12.31
N GLY A 454 8.71 13.25 -12.44
CA GLY A 454 8.79 12.21 -13.45
C GLY A 454 8.42 12.73 -14.85
N ASN A 455 8.77 11.96 -15.89
CA ASN A 455 8.43 12.31 -17.26
C ASN A 455 6.95 12.02 -17.54
N ILE A 456 6.33 12.82 -18.40
CA ILE A 456 4.96 12.58 -18.86
C ILE A 456 4.98 12.21 -20.33
N ARG A 457 4.34 11.10 -20.68
CA ARG A 457 4.10 10.67 -22.06
C ARG A 457 2.61 10.53 -22.30
N SER A 458 2.11 11.22 -23.32
CA SER A 458 0.68 11.23 -23.64
C SER A 458 0.43 11.35 -25.15
N THR A 459 -0.73 10.90 -25.63
CA THR A 459 -1.16 11.18 -27.03
C THR A 459 -2.17 12.33 -27.12
N GLY A 460 -2.80 12.69 -26.00
CA GLY A 460 -3.57 13.92 -25.82
C GLY A 460 -2.68 15.01 -25.23
N SER A 461 -3.18 15.72 -24.22
CA SER A 461 -2.37 16.71 -23.51
C SER A 461 -1.45 16.06 -22.47
N GLY A 462 -0.25 16.59 -22.28
CA GLY A 462 0.64 16.16 -21.19
C GLY A 462 0.06 16.51 -19.83
N ILE A 463 -0.10 17.81 -19.57
CA ILE A 463 -0.80 18.35 -18.41
C ILE A 463 -1.97 19.19 -18.90
N LEU A 464 -3.15 19.02 -18.31
CA LEU A 464 -4.33 19.86 -18.50
C LEU A 464 -4.84 20.33 -17.15
N VAL A 465 -4.94 21.65 -16.95
CA VAL A 465 -5.56 22.24 -15.76
C VAL A 465 -6.60 23.27 -16.20
N GLU A 466 -7.82 23.21 -15.67
CA GLU A 466 -8.91 24.10 -16.10
C GLU A 466 -9.07 25.37 -15.24
N GLY A 467 -8.67 25.33 -13.97
CA GLY A 467 -8.73 26.47 -13.04
C GLY A 467 -7.36 27.12 -12.71
N ASP A 468 -7.35 28.03 -11.73
CA ASP A 468 -6.13 28.73 -11.29
C ASP A 468 -5.09 27.75 -10.75
N ALA A 469 -3.87 27.72 -11.33
CA ALA A 469 -2.90 26.70 -10.97
C ALA A 469 -1.43 27.13 -11.03
N THR A 470 -0.62 26.53 -10.16
CA THR A 470 0.84 26.52 -10.31
C THR A 470 1.28 25.17 -10.86
N ILE A 471 1.96 25.17 -12.00
CA ILE A 471 2.46 23.98 -12.68
C ILE A 471 3.99 24.02 -12.68
N ASP A 472 4.63 23.10 -11.95
CA ASP A 472 6.08 22.98 -11.82
C ASP A 472 6.56 21.72 -12.54
N VAL A 473 7.28 21.90 -13.65
CA VAL A 473 7.69 20.83 -14.56
C VAL A 473 9.20 20.64 -14.52
N GLN A 474 9.63 19.55 -13.88
CA GLN A 474 11.04 19.16 -13.71
C GLN A 474 11.38 17.92 -14.57
N GLY A 475 10.41 17.02 -14.78
CA GLY A 475 10.51 15.91 -15.72
C GLY A 475 9.99 16.25 -17.11
N SER A 476 10.56 15.65 -18.15
CA SER A 476 10.22 16.02 -19.53
C SER A 476 8.78 15.63 -19.91
N ILE A 477 8.10 16.49 -20.65
CA ILE A 477 6.76 16.23 -21.19
C ILE A 477 6.86 15.96 -22.68
N SER A 478 6.32 14.82 -23.12
CA SER A 478 6.16 14.45 -24.52
C SER A 478 4.69 14.14 -24.82
N SER A 479 4.06 14.99 -25.61
CA SER A 479 2.65 14.82 -26.01
C SER A 479 2.42 14.98 -27.52
N ASP A 480 1.50 14.21 -28.09
CA ASP A 480 1.03 14.45 -29.47
C ASP A 480 0.01 15.60 -29.55
N GLY A 481 -0.67 15.92 -28.44
CA GLY A 481 -1.55 17.07 -28.28
C GLY A 481 -0.81 18.32 -27.80
N ASN A 482 -1.33 18.97 -26.76
CA ASN A 482 -0.62 20.08 -26.12
C ASN A 482 0.31 19.56 -25.03
N GLY A 483 1.55 20.06 -24.95
CA GLY A 483 2.44 19.69 -23.85
C GLY A 483 1.81 20.05 -22.50
N ILE A 484 1.44 21.32 -22.36
CA ILE A 484 0.66 21.85 -21.26
C ILE A 484 -0.53 22.63 -21.84
N LEU A 485 -1.73 22.37 -21.32
CA LEU A 485 -2.96 23.06 -21.66
C LEU A 485 -3.60 23.66 -20.40
N GLY A 486 -3.85 24.96 -20.43
CA GLY A 486 -4.59 25.71 -19.43
C GLY A 486 -6.08 25.81 -19.73
N GLY A 487 -6.79 26.44 -18.80
CA GLY A 487 -8.21 26.78 -18.89
C GLY A 487 -8.41 28.29 -18.81
N GLU A 488 -9.47 28.72 -18.14
CA GLU A 488 -9.88 30.15 -18.07
C GLU A 488 -9.35 30.87 -16.80
N GLY A 489 -8.70 30.13 -15.89
CA GLY A 489 -8.09 30.68 -14.67
C GLY A 489 -6.63 31.05 -14.88
N GLY A 490 -6.03 31.84 -14.00
CA GLY A 490 -4.61 32.24 -14.13
C GLY A 490 -3.65 31.10 -13.78
N GLN A 491 -2.69 30.83 -14.66
CA GLN A 491 -1.72 29.74 -14.51
C GLN A 491 -0.28 30.26 -14.41
N LEU A 492 0.43 29.74 -13.41
CA LEU A 492 1.85 29.97 -13.20
C LEU A 492 2.64 28.73 -13.58
N LEU A 493 3.32 28.76 -14.71
CA LEU A 493 4.14 27.67 -15.23
C LEU A 493 5.61 27.91 -14.89
N LEU A 494 6.23 26.98 -14.19
CA LEU A 494 7.66 26.93 -13.90
C LEU A 494 8.24 25.73 -14.64
N ILE A 495 9.10 25.96 -15.64
CA ILE A 495 9.64 24.90 -16.48
C ILE A 495 11.16 24.87 -16.33
N ASP A 496 11.73 23.69 -16.07
CA ASP A 496 13.18 23.46 -15.98
C ASP A 496 13.69 22.34 -16.89
N THR A 497 12.89 21.98 -17.89
CA THR A 497 13.10 20.76 -18.68
C THR A 497 12.52 20.86 -20.09
N VAL A 498 12.47 19.72 -20.79
CA VAL A 498 11.92 19.63 -22.14
C VAL A 498 10.39 19.53 -22.10
N VAL A 499 9.71 20.37 -22.87
CA VAL A 499 8.26 20.25 -23.12
C VAL A 499 8.01 20.20 -24.62
N THR A 500 7.38 19.13 -25.08
CA THR A 500 7.01 18.95 -26.49
C THR A 500 5.51 18.72 -26.63
N GLY A 501 4.89 19.40 -27.60
CA GLY A 501 3.49 19.17 -27.97
C GLY A 501 3.30 19.24 -29.47
N GLY A 502 2.51 18.32 -30.02
CA GLY A 502 2.20 18.29 -31.45
C GLY A 502 1.26 19.41 -31.92
N SER A 503 0.44 19.97 -31.02
CA SER A 503 -0.44 21.13 -31.32
C SER A 503 0.16 22.46 -30.87
N ALA A 504 0.59 22.53 -29.62
CA ALA A 504 1.40 23.58 -29.01
C ALA A 504 2.21 22.94 -27.88
N ALA A 505 3.42 23.43 -27.60
CA ALA A 505 4.13 22.97 -26.42
C ALA A 505 3.44 23.47 -25.15
N ILE A 506 2.99 24.73 -25.17
CA ILE A 506 2.27 25.38 -24.08
C ILE A 506 1.10 26.17 -24.67
N HIS A 507 -0.09 26.00 -24.10
CA HIS A 507 -1.27 26.80 -24.41
C HIS A 507 -2.03 27.10 -23.11
N THR A 508 -2.03 28.33 -22.61
CA THR A 508 -2.65 28.64 -21.30
C THR A 508 -4.12 29.09 -21.40
N ALA A 509 -4.54 29.43 -22.62
CA ALA A 509 -5.92 29.69 -23.06
C ALA A 509 -6.49 31.02 -22.57
N GLY A 510 -6.92 31.16 -21.32
CA GLY A 510 -7.49 32.40 -20.81
C GLY A 510 -7.11 32.66 -19.36
N GLY A 511 -7.19 33.92 -18.95
CA GLY A 511 -6.75 34.38 -17.63
C GLY A 511 -5.40 35.08 -17.71
N ASN A 512 -4.95 35.66 -16.60
CA ASN A 512 -3.64 36.31 -16.56
C ASN A 512 -2.58 35.28 -16.18
N ASP A 513 -1.85 34.79 -17.17
CA ASP A 513 -0.93 33.68 -17.07
C ASP A 513 0.52 34.12 -16.98
N ALA A 514 1.37 33.26 -16.42
CA ALA A 514 2.80 33.51 -16.32
C ALA A 514 3.60 32.24 -16.62
N VAL A 515 4.43 32.29 -17.67
CA VAL A 515 5.33 31.20 -18.07
C VAL A 515 6.77 31.60 -17.79
N PHE A 516 7.43 30.87 -16.89
CA PHE A 516 8.85 31.03 -16.55
C PHE A 516 9.66 29.85 -17.10
N LEU A 517 10.50 30.13 -18.09
CA LEU A 517 11.42 29.18 -18.68
C LEU A 517 12.79 29.34 -18.04
N SER A 518 13.26 28.35 -17.28
CA SER A 518 14.62 28.34 -16.72
C SER A 518 15.69 28.16 -17.82
N GLY A 519 16.95 28.36 -17.48
CA GLY A 519 18.09 28.13 -18.38
C GLY A 519 18.24 26.70 -18.92
N ASN A 520 17.61 25.69 -18.33
CA ASN A 520 17.60 24.32 -18.84
C ASN A 520 16.38 24.01 -19.72
N SER A 521 15.42 24.93 -19.78
CA SER A 521 14.17 24.73 -20.51
C SER A 521 14.41 24.58 -22.00
N ARG A 522 13.73 23.60 -22.60
CA ARG A 522 13.69 23.41 -24.05
C ARG A 522 12.27 23.15 -24.51
N ILE A 523 11.69 24.14 -25.15
CA ILE A 523 10.32 24.09 -25.66
C ILE A 523 10.36 23.72 -27.15
N GLU A 524 9.70 22.62 -27.51
CA GLU A 524 9.55 22.15 -28.90
C GLU A 524 8.10 22.29 -29.33
N GLY A 525 7.79 23.39 -30.03
CA GLY A 525 6.44 23.81 -30.38
C GLY A 525 6.14 25.24 -29.90
N ASP A 526 4.95 25.72 -30.27
CA ASP A 526 4.52 27.08 -29.94
C ASP A 526 4.20 27.23 -28.45
N ILE A 527 4.36 28.46 -27.95
CA ILE A 527 3.81 28.95 -26.69
C ILE A 527 2.67 29.91 -27.04
N ARG A 528 1.46 29.65 -26.55
CA ARG A 528 0.27 30.48 -26.80
C ARG A 528 -0.34 30.86 -25.45
N MET A 529 -0.31 32.14 -25.08
CA MET A 529 -0.84 32.51 -23.77
C MET A 529 -2.36 32.66 -23.84
N GLY A 530 -2.87 33.57 -24.68
CA GLY A 530 -4.28 33.57 -25.08
C GLY A 530 -5.00 34.86 -24.71
N GLU A 531 -6.12 34.79 -23.98
CA GLU A 531 -6.83 35.97 -23.49
C GLU A 531 -6.34 36.35 -22.08
N GLY A 532 -5.97 37.60 -21.84
CA GLY A 532 -5.56 38.10 -20.51
C GLY A 532 -4.34 38.99 -20.58
N ASP A 533 -3.87 39.49 -19.42
CA ASP A 533 -2.58 40.17 -19.34
C ASP A 533 -1.49 39.14 -19.00
N ASP A 534 -0.80 38.62 -20.01
CA ASP A 534 0.10 37.49 -19.85
C ASP A 534 1.56 37.88 -19.68
N THR A 535 2.35 37.01 -19.04
CA THR A 535 3.80 37.21 -18.87
C THR A 535 4.58 35.97 -19.30
N VAL A 536 5.52 36.15 -20.22
CA VAL A 536 6.51 35.12 -20.57
C VAL A 536 7.90 35.60 -20.15
N GLN A 537 8.58 34.85 -19.29
CA GLN A 537 9.98 35.07 -18.97
C GLN A 537 10.85 33.96 -19.56
N ILE A 538 11.83 34.37 -20.36
CA ILE A 538 12.85 33.49 -20.95
C ILE A 538 14.17 33.75 -20.22
N SER A 539 14.54 32.90 -19.26
CA SER A 539 15.84 33.02 -18.58
C SER A 539 17.00 32.73 -19.54
N SER A 540 18.18 33.20 -19.15
CA SER A 540 19.41 33.00 -19.92
C SER A 540 19.71 31.50 -20.09
N GLY A 541 19.89 31.05 -21.33
CA GLY A 541 20.10 29.63 -21.69
C GLY A 541 18.85 28.85 -22.11
N ALA A 542 17.64 29.34 -21.81
CA ALA A 542 16.38 28.72 -22.23
C ALA A 542 16.27 28.68 -23.77
N ARG A 543 15.54 27.70 -24.31
CA ARG A 543 15.38 27.54 -25.76
C ARG A 543 13.92 27.33 -26.12
N VAL A 544 13.45 28.05 -27.14
CA VAL A 544 12.12 27.88 -27.71
C VAL A 544 12.24 27.65 -29.21
N ASN A 545 11.90 26.45 -29.66
CA ASN A 545 11.81 26.08 -31.07
C ASN A 545 10.34 26.10 -31.49
N GLY A 546 9.82 27.31 -31.66
CA GLY A 546 8.42 27.61 -31.98
C GLY A 546 8.19 29.11 -31.99
N ILE A 547 6.94 29.52 -32.16
CA ILE A 547 6.54 30.93 -32.01
C ILE A 547 5.98 31.13 -30.60
N ILE A 548 6.36 32.25 -29.97
CA ILE A 548 5.78 32.70 -28.70
C ILE A 548 4.74 33.76 -29.02
N TYR A 549 3.48 33.46 -28.73
CA TYR A 549 2.35 34.36 -28.88
C TYR A 549 2.01 34.92 -27.50
N GLY A 550 2.01 36.24 -27.36
CA GLY A 550 1.43 36.91 -26.18
C GLY A 550 -0.05 36.61 -26.16
N GLY A 551 -0.84 37.16 -27.09
CA GLY A 551 -2.28 36.92 -26.99
C GLY A 551 -3.11 37.89 -27.79
N GLU A 552 -4.29 38.24 -27.27
CA GLU A 552 -5.12 39.32 -27.81
C GLU A 552 -4.28 40.60 -27.99
N GLY A 553 -4.19 41.11 -29.23
CA GLY A 553 -3.56 42.40 -29.49
C GLY A 553 -4.52 43.57 -29.24
N ASP A 554 -3.95 44.77 -28.98
CA ASP A 554 -4.62 46.08 -28.80
C ASP A 554 -4.84 46.53 -27.33
N GLU A 555 -4.08 46.01 -26.38
CA GLU A 555 -4.12 46.46 -24.98
C GLU A 555 -3.06 47.53 -24.66
N THR A 556 -3.28 48.37 -23.63
CA THR A 556 -2.33 49.47 -23.28
C THR A 556 -1.24 49.06 -22.29
N GLU A 557 -1.47 48.04 -21.47
CA GLU A 557 -0.51 47.48 -20.49
C GLU A 557 -0.60 45.93 -20.45
N GLY A 558 -0.94 45.31 -21.59
CA GLY A 558 -1.18 43.87 -21.75
C GLY A 558 0.09 43.01 -21.72
N ASP A 559 0.26 42.15 -22.70
CA ASP A 559 1.21 41.04 -22.66
C ASP A 559 2.67 41.51 -22.55
N LEU A 560 3.40 40.85 -21.65
CA LEU A 560 4.78 41.16 -21.30
C LEU A 560 5.71 39.98 -21.61
N LEU A 561 6.69 40.24 -22.48
CA LEU A 561 7.85 39.35 -22.66
C LEU A 561 9.08 39.90 -21.93
N ILE A 562 9.64 39.09 -21.02
CA ILE A 562 10.89 39.36 -20.32
C ILE A 562 11.99 38.46 -20.88
N VAL A 563 13.05 39.06 -21.43
CA VAL A 563 14.17 38.32 -22.04
C VAL A 563 15.43 38.43 -21.18
N GLY A 564 15.97 37.28 -20.81
CA GLY A 564 17.19 37.08 -20.04
C GLY A 564 17.02 37.41 -18.57
N ASP A 565 17.84 36.80 -17.73
CA ASP A 565 17.94 37.07 -16.28
C ASP A 565 19.40 37.09 -15.79
N ALA A 566 20.36 36.98 -16.72
CA ALA A 566 21.77 37.03 -16.41
C ALA A 566 22.15 38.29 -15.64
N THR A 567 23.04 38.10 -14.68
CA THR A 567 23.60 39.18 -13.89
C THR A 567 24.99 39.53 -14.41
N TYR A 568 25.11 40.72 -14.99
CA TYR A 568 26.35 41.29 -15.51
C TYR A 568 27.12 42.00 -14.41
N CYS A 569 28.41 41.73 -14.35
CA CYS A 569 29.34 42.40 -13.46
C CYS A 569 29.85 43.68 -14.12
N ARG A 570 29.39 44.83 -13.64
CA ARG A 570 29.80 46.13 -14.15
C ARG A 570 31.32 46.34 -14.18
N ASP A 571 32.03 45.66 -13.28
CA ASP A 571 33.47 45.80 -13.09
C ASP A 571 34.29 44.84 -14.00
N GLN A 572 33.63 43.98 -14.79
CA GLN A 572 34.28 43.13 -15.81
C GLN A 572 34.44 43.88 -17.14
N HIS A 573 35.55 43.58 -17.83
CA HIS A 573 35.81 44.07 -19.20
C HIS A 573 34.70 43.59 -20.14
N ASP A 574 34.25 44.46 -21.04
CA ASP A 574 33.14 44.25 -22.00
C ASP A 574 31.75 43.94 -21.41
N SER A 575 31.64 43.47 -20.17
CA SER A 575 30.38 43.12 -19.51
C SER A 575 29.37 44.27 -19.46
N PHE A 576 29.81 45.51 -19.22
CA PHE A 576 28.92 46.66 -19.29
C PHE A 576 28.47 46.97 -20.72
N ALA A 577 29.35 46.83 -21.70
CA ALA A 577 29.02 47.05 -23.11
C ALA A 577 28.03 45.98 -23.59
N ASP A 578 28.27 44.71 -23.25
CA ASP A 578 27.38 43.59 -23.55
C ASP A 578 26.01 43.76 -22.90
N TYR A 579 25.97 44.13 -21.62
CA TYR A 579 24.71 44.47 -20.93
C TYR A 579 23.94 45.57 -21.67
N MET A 580 24.61 46.67 -22.03
CA MET A 580 23.97 47.78 -22.73
C MET A 580 23.53 47.39 -24.16
N ASN A 581 24.32 46.58 -24.86
CA ASN A 581 24.01 46.08 -26.19
C ASN A 581 22.78 45.15 -26.16
N GLN A 582 22.71 44.22 -25.20
CA GLN A 582 21.56 43.34 -25.03
C GLN A 582 20.30 44.11 -24.63
N ARG A 583 20.40 45.09 -23.71
CA ARG A 583 19.25 45.95 -23.38
C ARG A 583 18.79 46.80 -24.55
N ALA A 584 19.72 47.33 -25.33
CA ALA A 584 19.40 48.11 -26.52
C ALA A 584 18.76 47.24 -27.61
N LEU A 585 19.21 45.99 -27.76
CA LEU A 585 18.58 45.00 -28.63
C LEU A 585 17.11 44.81 -28.24
N ILE A 586 16.84 44.47 -26.97
CA ILE A 586 15.48 44.20 -26.48
C ILE A 586 14.58 45.43 -26.68
N ALA A 587 15.08 46.63 -26.39
CA ALA A 587 14.34 47.87 -26.59
C ALA A 587 14.09 48.24 -28.08
N SER A 588 14.75 47.56 -29.02
CA SER A 588 14.59 47.80 -30.47
C SER A 588 13.67 46.80 -31.18
N ILE A 589 13.26 45.74 -30.47
CA ILE A 589 12.39 44.70 -31.02
C ILE A 589 10.97 45.25 -31.18
N ASN A 590 10.33 44.92 -32.30
CA ASN A 590 8.91 45.17 -32.50
C ASN A 590 8.10 44.14 -31.70
N PRO A 591 7.29 44.56 -30.72
CA PRO A 591 6.61 43.61 -29.83
C PRO A 591 5.48 42.83 -30.56
N ASP A 592 4.87 43.41 -31.60
CA ASP A 592 3.78 42.77 -32.36
C ASP A 592 4.21 41.55 -33.21
N ASP A 593 5.42 41.59 -33.79
CA ASP A 593 5.96 40.51 -34.64
C ASP A 593 7.46 40.75 -34.86
N ALA A 594 8.29 39.82 -34.37
CA ALA A 594 9.73 39.87 -34.54
C ALA A 594 10.42 38.51 -34.47
N THR A 595 11.54 38.40 -35.19
CA THR A 595 12.54 37.35 -34.99
C THR A 595 13.86 38.00 -34.58
N PHE A 596 14.41 37.58 -33.45
CA PHE A 596 15.65 38.15 -32.91
C PHE A 596 16.55 37.07 -32.30
N THR A 597 17.85 37.38 -32.20
CA THR A 597 18.83 36.49 -31.57
C THR A 597 19.30 37.11 -30.26
N SER A 598 19.08 36.43 -29.15
CA SER A 598 19.56 36.82 -27.82
C SER A 598 20.42 35.68 -27.24
N GLU A 599 21.58 36.03 -26.70
CA GLU A 599 22.54 35.08 -26.11
C GLU A 599 22.90 33.85 -27.01
N GLY A 600 22.82 34.01 -28.33
CA GLY A 600 23.13 32.95 -29.30
C GLY A 600 21.93 32.10 -29.73
N GLU A 601 20.76 32.30 -29.13
CA GLU A 601 19.51 31.60 -29.47
C GLU A 601 18.57 32.51 -30.25
N THR A 602 17.83 31.94 -31.20
CA THR A 602 16.89 32.68 -32.04
C THR A 602 15.46 32.45 -31.56
N TYR A 603 14.74 33.53 -31.32
CA TYR A 603 13.35 33.52 -30.87
C TYR A 603 12.47 34.19 -31.92
N THR A 604 11.25 33.69 -32.06
CA THR A 604 10.19 34.34 -32.86
C THR A 604 9.01 34.62 -31.95
N ILE A 605 8.55 35.86 -31.96
CA ILE A 605 7.49 36.35 -31.07
C ILE A 605 6.40 37.04 -31.88
N ARG A 606 5.18 37.05 -31.35
CA ARG A 606 4.03 37.79 -31.88
C ARG A 606 3.13 38.27 -30.77
N GLU A 607 2.39 39.33 -31.06
CA GLU A 607 1.25 39.79 -30.25
C GLU A 607 1.64 40.07 -28.80
N PHE A 608 2.71 40.86 -28.59
CA PHE A 608 3.03 41.43 -27.28
C PHE A 608 2.84 42.95 -27.29
N GLU A 609 2.46 43.53 -26.16
CA GLU A 609 2.43 44.98 -25.94
C GLU A 609 3.77 45.51 -25.41
N ARG A 610 4.48 44.68 -24.62
CA ARG A 610 5.67 45.11 -23.89
C ARG A 610 6.80 44.08 -23.95
N LEU A 611 8.01 44.59 -24.16
CA LEU A 611 9.25 43.84 -23.99
C LEU A 611 10.13 44.48 -22.93
N GLU A 612 10.62 43.66 -22.01
CA GLU A 612 11.55 44.06 -20.98
C GLU A 612 12.79 43.17 -20.97
N SER A 613 13.91 43.76 -20.54
CA SER A 613 15.12 43.01 -20.27
C SER A 613 15.16 42.67 -18.79
N GLY A 614 15.18 41.37 -18.46
CA GLY A 614 15.35 40.91 -17.08
C GLY A 614 16.82 40.92 -16.62
N LEU A 615 17.74 41.33 -17.50
CA LEU A 615 19.17 41.44 -17.22
C LEU A 615 19.45 42.42 -16.06
N ARG A 616 20.35 42.01 -15.17
CA ARG A 616 20.76 42.80 -14.02
C ARG A 616 22.19 43.26 -14.17
N LEU A 617 22.45 44.55 -14.00
CA LEU A 617 23.81 45.07 -13.87
C LEU A 617 24.10 45.33 -12.39
N GLN A 618 25.06 44.61 -11.82
CA GLN A 618 25.50 44.83 -10.45
C GLN A 618 27.00 45.07 -10.36
N ARG A 619 27.42 45.66 -9.24
CA ARG A 619 28.82 45.63 -8.83
C ARG A 619 29.12 44.25 -8.25
N CYS A 620 30.09 43.55 -8.81
CA CYS A 620 30.51 42.24 -8.31
C CYS A 620 31.66 42.35 -7.31
N HIS A 621 32.30 43.52 -7.23
CA HIS A 621 33.26 43.83 -6.19
C HIS A 621 32.81 45.03 -5.33
N HIS A 622 32.97 44.91 -4.01
CA HIS A 622 32.89 46.07 -3.11
C HIS A 622 34.08 46.99 -3.37
N PHE A 623 33.86 48.30 -3.30
CA PHE A 623 34.92 49.31 -3.31
C PHE A 623 36.07 48.92 -2.37
N ILE A 624 37.30 49.26 -2.76
CA ILE A 624 38.38 49.40 -1.78
C ILE A 624 38.06 50.68 -1.00
N ASP A 625 37.39 50.51 0.14
CA ASP A 625 37.15 51.57 1.13
C ASP A 625 37.53 51.04 2.53
N ASP A 626 38.59 50.23 2.59
CA ASP A 626 39.04 49.56 3.82
C ASP A 626 40.19 50.30 4.53
N GLY A 627 40.56 51.48 4.02
CA GLY A 627 41.59 52.33 4.63
C GLY A 627 42.98 51.70 4.74
N ARG A 628 43.28 50.63 3.98
CA ARG A 628 44.56 49.91 4.06
C ARG A 628 45.70 50.51 3.22
N ILE A 629 45.72 51.83 2.99
CA ILE A 629 47.00 52.50 2.78
C ILE A 629 47.67 52.56 4.16
N ASN A 630 48.47 51.54 4.48
CA ASN A 630 49.36 51.63 5.64
C ASN A 630 50.42 52.72 5.34
N ALA A 631 50.97 53.34 6.38
CA ALA A 631 51.82 54.54 6.26
C ALA A 631 53.11 54.37 5.41
N TYR A 632 53.41 53.17 4.92
CA TYR A 632 54.51 52.89 3.98
C TYR A 632 54.08 52.88 2.50
N ASP A 633 52.78 52.88 2.19
CA ASP A 633 52.23 52.74 0.83
C ASP A 633 51.66 54.04 0.23
N LEU A 634 52.05 55.21 0.76
CA LEU A 634 51.65 56.55 0.30
C LEU A 634 52.05 56.90 -1.15
N GLY A 635 52.52 55.96 -1.97
CA GLY A 635 53.04 56.18 -3.32
C GLY A 635 52.49 55.27 -4.43
N ALA A 636 51.60 54.31 -4.16
CA ALA A 636 51.05 53.45 -5.20
C ALA A 636 49.82 54.09 -5.86
N SER A 637 50.01 54.70 -7.03
CA SER A 637 48.94 55.36 -7.78
C SER A 637 48.05 54.42 -8.59
N VAL A 638 48.41 53.13 -8.64
CA VAL A 638 47.62 52.07 -9.28
C VAL A 638 47.68 50.80 -8.43
N ALA A 639 46.55 50.11 -8.29
CA ALA A 639 46.45 48.80 -7.66
C ALA A 639 45.86 47.78 -8.63
N GLY A 640 46.43 46.57 -8.67
CA GLY A 640 45.92 45.46 -9.46
C GLY A 640 45.28 44.39 -8.58
N TYR A 641 44.06 43.98 -8.91
CA TYR A 641 43.35 42.89 -8.24
C TYR A 641 43.00 41.81 -9.24
N CYS A 642 43.22 40.55 -8.87
CA CYS A 642 42.82 39.44 -9.70
C CYS A 642 41.30 39.47 -9.93
N ASN A 643 40.87 39.31 -11.18
CA ASN A 643 39.45 39.23 -11.53
C ASN A 643 39.03 37.78 -11.77
N VAL A 644 37.72 37.56 -11.88
CA VAL A 644 37.12 36.21 -11.99
C VAL A 644 37.47 35.50 -13.31
N GLU A 645 38.04 36.21 -14.28
CA GLU A 645 38.53 35.65 -15.54
C GLU A 645 40.01 35.28 -15.49
N GLU A 646 40.56 35.12 -14.28
CA GLU A 646 41.99 34.89 -14.02
C GLU A 646 42.91 36.03 -14.51
N GLY A 647 42.33 37.20 -14.73
CA GLY A 647 43.00 38.41 -15.19
C GLY A 647 43.20 39.43 -14.08
N VAL A 648 43.35 40.71 -14.43
CA VAL A 648 43.59 41.80 -13.47
C VAL A 648 42.69 43.00 -13.74
N ASN A 649 42.06 43.50 -12.67
CA ASN A 649 41.42 44.81 -12.59
C ASN A 649 42.44 45.82 -12.05
N LEU A 650 42.78 46.82 -12.86
CA LEU A 650 43.57 47.98 -12.45
C LEU A 650 42.67 49.09 -11.92
N TRP A 651 43.04 49.62 -10.76
CA TRP A 651 42.39 50.73 -10.08
C TRP A 651 43.37 51.88 -9.96
N ALA A 652 43.00 53.04 -10.48
CA ALA A 652 43.71 54.28 -10.21
C ALA A 652 43.38 54.74 -8.79
N ILE A 653 44.39 54.97 -7.97
CA ILE A 653 44.23 55.38 -6.58
C ILE A 653 44.38 56.89 -6.51
N ALA A 654 43.49 57.58 -5.81
CA ALA A 654 43.58 59.03 -5.59
C ALA A 654 44.40 59.35 -4.33
N ALA A 655 44.78 60.63 -4.17
CA ALA A 655 45.59 61.10 -3.05
C ALA A 655 44.93 60.92 -1.66
N ASP A 656 43.60 60.77 -1.63
CA ASP A 656 42.83 60.49 -0.41
C ASP A 656 42.68 58.99 -0.12
N GLY A 657 43.29 58.13 -0.95
CA GLY A 657 43.24 56.68 -0.84
C GLY A 657 41.99 56.04 -1.45
N SER A 658 41.08 56.83 -2.03
CA SER A 658 39.95 56.27 -2.78
C SER A 658 40.44 55.65 -4.09
N GLY A 659 39.95 54.45 -4.42
CA GLY A 659 40.25 53.77 -5.67
C GLY A 659 39.14 53.94 -6.70
N GLN A 660 39.48 54.33 -7.92
CA GLN A 660 38.59 54.32 -9.08
C GLN A 660 39.05 53.24 -10.07
N ALA A 661 38.16 52.33 -10.46
CA ALA A 661 38.46 51.33 -11.48
C ALA A 661 38.83 52.03 -12.79
N ASP A 662 39.95 51.62 -13.39
CA ASP A 662 40.49 52.25 -14.61
C ASP A 662 40.38 51.31 -15.81
N VAL A 663 40.89 50.07 -15.68
CA VAL A 663 40.79 49.06 -16.74
C VAL A 663 40.76 47.64 -16.17
N SER A 664 39.91 46.78 -16.72
CA SER A 664 39.88 45.34 -16.44
C SER A 664 40.45 44.61 -17.64
N VAL A 665 41.22 43.53 -17.40
CA VAL A 665 41.82 42.69 -18.45
C VAL A 665 41.58 41.24 -18.10
N SER A 666 41.19 40.40 -19.06
CA SER A 666 40.96 38.97 -18.84
C SER A 666 42.26 38.17 -18.75
N GLY A 667 42.24 37.02 -18.07
CA GLY A 667 43.40 36.14 -17.98
C GLY A 667 43.83 35.60 -19.34
N ALA A 668 42.87 35.40 -20.26
CA ALA A 668 43.16 35.02 -21.64
C ALA A 668 43.93 36.11 -22.41
N GLN A 669 43.52 37.37 -22.29
CA GLN A 669 44.23 38.52 -22.88
C GLN A 669 45.64 38.66 -22.29
N MET A 670 45.78 38.52 -20.97
CA MET A 670 47.07 38.55 -20.29
C MET A 670 48.01 37.46 -20.82
N ARG A 671 47.55 36.21 -20.86
CA ARG A 671 48.34 35.06 -21.36
C ARG A 671 48.73 35.23 -22.83
N ALA A 672 47.81 35.63 -23.69
CA ALA A 672 48.09 35.87 -25.10
C ALA A 672 49.15 36.97 -25.31
N ALA A 673 49.06 38.06 -24.55
CA ALA A 673 50.04 39.14 -24.61
C ALA A 673 51.41 38.71 -24.06
N LEU A 674 51.45 37.87 -23.01
CA LEU A 674 52.69 37.33 -22.46
C LEU A 674 53.39 36.38 -23.43
N GLU A 675 52.64 35.48 -24.07
CA GLU A 675 53.18 34.61 -25.10
C GLU A 675 53.77 35.42 -26.26
N ALA A 676 53.08 36.47 -26.71
CA ALA A 676 53.57 37.39 -27.72
C ALA A 676 54.83 38.16 -27.26
N ALA A 677 54.88 38.61 -26.00
CA ALA A 677 56.02 39.36 -25.47
C ALA A 677 57.29 38.50 -25.38
N VAL A 678 57.16 37.27 -24.87
CA VAL A 678 58.27 36.33 -24.71
C VAL A 678 58.76 35.83 -26.07
N SER A 679 57.86 35.52 -27.00
CA SER A 679 58.23 35.01 -28.33
C SER A 679 58.88 36.07 -29.22
N SER A 680 58.44 37.33 -29.14
CA SER A 680 58.99 38.44 -29.93
C SER A 680 60.22 39.10 -29.29
N GLY A 681 60.44 38.88 -27.99
CA GLY A 681 61.47 39.58 -27.21
C GLY A 681 61.18 41.09 -27.03
N GLN A 682 59.93 41.53 -27.24
CA GLN A 682 59.48 42.91 -27.10
C GLN A 682 58.30 42.98 -26.13
N HIS A 683 58.32 43.92 -25.18
CA HIS A 683 57.20 44.15 -24.25
C HIS A 683 55.92 44.47 -25.02
N GLN A 684 54.79 43.91 -24.58
CA GLN A 684 53.47 44.12 -25.18
C GLN A 684 52.59 44.92 -24.21
N LEU A 685 51.99 46.00 -24.69
CA LEU A 685 50.91 46.66 -23.95
C LEU A 685 49.69 45.75 -24.01
N ILE A 686 49.15 45.38 -22.86
CA ILE A 686 47.93 44.57 -22.76
C ILE A 686 46.72 45.49 -22.75
N ALA A 687 46.75 46.51 -21.89
CA ALA A 687 45.69 47.51 -21.80
C ALA A 687 46.19 48.83 -21.18
N GLU A 688 45.57 49.93 -21.55
CA GLU A 688 45.76 51.25 -20.95
C GLU A 688 44.39 51.85 -20.63
N GLY A 689 44.21 52.27 -19.38
CA GLY A 689 43.00 52.87 -18.84
C GLY A 689 42.98 54.38 -19.04
N ALA A 690 41.78 54.96 -19.02
CA ALA A 690 41.55 56.39 -19.26
C ALA A 690 42.13 57.29 -18.17
N LEU A 691 42.41 56.76 -16.98
CA LEU A 691 43.03 57.45 -15.85
C LEU A 691 44.56 57.30 -15.84
N GLY A 692 45.14 56.66 -16.86
CA GLY A 692 46.58 56.54 -17.09
C GLY A 692 47.21 55.27 -16.51
N SER A 693 46.43 54.35 -15.97
CA SER A 693 46.95 53.03 -15.57
C SER A 693 47.20 52.19 -16.81
N SER A 694 48.29 51.43 -16.86
CA SER A 694 48.54 50.48 -17.95
C SER A 694 49.04 49.15 -17.43
N LEU A 695 48.72 48.08 -18.16
CA LEU A 695 49.20 46.74 -17.92
C LEU A 695 50.03 46.29 -19.11
N TRP A 696 51.24 45.81 -18.83
CA TRP A 696 52.20 45.35 -19.83
C TRP A 696 52.58 43.90 -19.57
N ALA A 697 52.73 43.13 -20.64
CA ALA A 697 53.40 41.84 -20.62
C ALA A 697 54.87 42.04 -21.00
N LEU A 698 55.78 41.57 -20.15
CA LEU A 698 57.20 41.77 -20.33
C LEU A 698 57.84 40.57 -21.04
N ALA A 699 58.84 40.84 -21.88
CA ALA A 699 59.66 39.80 -22.51
C ALA A 699 60.42 38.93 -21.48
N SER A 700 60.50 39.38 -20.22
CA SER A 700 61.04 38.61 -19.08
C SER A 700 60.10 37.54 -18.53
N ASN A 701 58.93 37.33 -19.14
CA ASN A 701 57.87 36.42 -18.67
C ASN A 701 57.22 36.89 -17.35
N GLU A 702 56.96 38.19 -17.24
CA GLU A 702 56.31 38.84 -16.09
C GLU A 702 55.27 39.86 -16.59
N TYR A 703 54.37 40.29 -15.72
CA TYR A 703 53.47 41.41 -15.98
C TYR A 703 53.93 42.66 -15.21
N GLN A 704 53.73 43.83 -15.80
CA GLN A 704 54.01 45.11 -15.15
C GLN A 704 52.77 45.99 -15.23
N LEU A 705 52.24 46.36 -14.07
CA LEU A 705 51.25 47.44 -13.99
C LEU A 705 51.96 48.77 -13.74
N MET A 706 51.45 49.82 -14.35
CA MET A 706 52.00 51.18 -14.26
C MET A 706 50.89 52.20 -14.09
N GLY A 707 51.18 53.33 -13.45
CA GLY A 707 50.25 54.45 -13.33
C GLY A 707 50.98 55.77 -13.05
N PRO A 708 50.37 56.94 -13.28
CA PRO A 708 51.01 58.23 -13.07
C PRO A 708 51.30 58.44 -11.58
N ASP A 709 52.52 58.77 -11.18
CA ASP A 709 52.86 58.98 -9.78
C ASP A 709 52.17 60.25 -9.24
N ILE A 710 51.42 60.11 -8.14
CA ILE A 710 50.62 61.19 -7.56
C ILE A 710 51.49 62.19 -6.79
N ASN A 711 52.63 61.74 -6.26
CA ASN A 711 53.53 62.57 -5.46
C ASN A 711 54.62 63.24 -6.31
N GLU A 712 54.98 62.62 -7.43
CA GLU A 712 56.01 63.11 -8.34
C GLU A 712 55.47 63.32 -9.76
N PRO A 713 54.83 64.49 -10.04
CA PRO A 713 54.24 64.79 -11.34
C PRO A 713 55.22 64.57 -12.50
N GLY A 714 54.85 63.68 -13.43
CA GLY A 714 55.67 63.30 -14.59
C GLY A 714 56.50 62.03 -14.41
N LYS A 715 56.46 61.37 -13.24
CA LYS A 715 56.96 60.01 -13.05
C LYS A 715 55.84 58.97 -13.14
N MET A 716 56.22 57.71 -13.33
CA MET A 716 55.31 56.56 -13.32
C MET A 716 55.62 55.66 -12.14
N TYR A 717 54.59 55.33 -11.36
CA TYR A 717 54.62 54.17 -10.48
C TYR A 717 54.61 52.91 -11.33
N SER A 718 55.34 51.89 -10.92
CA SER A 718 55.27 50.58 -11.58
C SER A 718 55.48 49.43 -10.62
N PHE A 719 54.73 48.35 -10.82
CA PHE A 719 54.83 47.12 -10.06
C PHE A 719 54.87 45.92 -11.01
N ILE A 720 55.88 45.06 -10.82
CA ILE A 720 56.09 43.85 -11.63
C ILE A 720 55.65 42.63 -10.83
N PHE A 721 54.92 41.72 -11.45
CA PHE A 721 54.40 40.53 -10.82
C PHE A 721 54.44 39.32 -11.75
N ALA A 722 54.53 38.13 -11.15
CA ALA A 722 54.63 36.87 -11.87
C ALA A 722 53.28 36.45 -12.50
N PRO A 723 53.29 35.71 -13.62
CA PRO A 723 52.07 35.37 -14.36
C PRO A 723 51.08 34.47 -13.62
N ASP A 724 51.54 33.72 -12.62
CA ASP A 724 50.78 32.79 -11.78
C ASP A 724 50.01 33.49 -10.64
N ARG A 725 50.16 34.82 -10.50
CA ARG A 725 49.55 35.58 -9.41
C ARG A 725 48.02 35.61 -9.44
N CYS A 726 47.41 35.58 -10.62
CA CYS A 726 45.96 35.67 -10.79
C CYS A 726 45.33 34.46 -11.48
N GLY A 727 46.06 33.34 -11.63
CA GLY A 727 45.57 32.12 -12.27
C GLY A 727 46.64 31.03 -12.28
N GLU A 728 46.19 29.77 -12.08
CA GLU A 728 46.93 28.59 -11.64
C GLU A 728 48.25 28.84 -10.86
N GLY A 729 48.12 29.25 -9.59
CA GLY A 729 49.14 28.89 -8.59
C GLY A 729 49.42 29.78 -7.38
N ALA A 730 48.64 30.82 -7.03
CA ALA A 730 48.91 31.62 -5.83
C ALA A 730 47.95 31.35 -4.66
N ALA A 731 48.18 30.23 -3.97
CA ALA A 731 47.94 30.13 -2.54
C ALA A 731 49.29 30.04 -1.82
N LEU A 732 49.57 31.00 -0.94
CA LEU A 732 50.06 30.75 0.41
C LEU A 732 49.41 31.77 1.35
#